data_AF-A0A9P6SMT7-F1
#
_entry.id   AF-A0A9P6SMT7-F1
#
_cell.length_a   1.000
_cell.length_b   1.000
_cell.length_c   1.000
_cell.angle_alpha   90.00
_cell.angle_beta   90.00
_cell.angle_gamma   90.00
#
_symmetry.space_group_name_H-M   'P 1'
#
loop_
_entity.id
_entity.type
_entity.pdbx_description
1 polymer ?
#
loop_
_entity_poly.entity_id
_entity_poly.type
_entity_poly.pdbx_seq_one_letter_code
_entity_poly.pdbx_strand_id
1 'polypeptide(L)'
;MAGFFSSPLLVFSSAILLRVVLLFYGLWQDANSPLKYTDIDYFVFTDAARFIAYGHSPYDRETYRYTPLLAWLLLPTSWSTTWFSFGKVLFAVGDIIAGWLIVLVLRNEKKMSTERALKFASIWLLNPMVATISTRGSSEGLLGVMVVAMLWAVMRRKIVLAGVLLGLGVHFKIYPFIYAPSIIWWLDDEHVTTSWVSKQEERGGSMGHIKKFCNGSRITLTVTSLVTFVALNCLMYSIYGFPFLQHTYLHHITRIDHRHNFSPYNTLLYLSSASPTDSPVHFESLAFLPQLFLSAVALPLLLAKKDLPSTMLAQTFAFVSFNKVCTSQYFLWYLIFVPFYLPTSSLLQKPLLGLTVAALWVASQGLWLQQGFQLEFNGISTFIPGLWLSSLLFFSVNAWILGITTQAPTHHVELPALVDLRCTAVLELATTFHTPLVSHFPERKVMLTAPVPVGRHITIMDLSALPDDFFVTSSQFTKNAYRDEYPSISPSSPALSQKGKIVIVTGASQGLGRHAFAASFAKAKASALVLVARNAKELEATAAEMRELNPDIKVQTHAIDIRSEEDIKALYVSIKKEFGTADVLINNAGSGKSALPIKEVDPKDFWYDFEVNVKGTLLMTQEFLKLVGESKPATIINITSAAGIMIIPNTSSYSLSKLLQIQIQRFVGVENPNISAVALHPGSVMTGITKPAFVKFSLDTHALAGGAALWLATEKAKFMNGRYMGANWSVDDLMEREKEIVDGGLLQEELKGSFGKSQFER
;
A
#
# COMPACT_ATOMS: atom_id res chain seq x y z
N MET A 1 -0.93 -47.78 27.36
CA MET A 1 -1.04 -47.10 26.05
C MET A 1 0.26 -46.39 25.77
N ALA A 2 0.81 -46.51 24.56
CA ALA A 2 1.98 -45.74 24.17
C ALA A 2 1.63 -44.23 24.18
N GLY A 3 2.41 -43.41 24.88
CA GLY A 3 2.14 -41.97 24.99
C GLY A 3 2.23 -41.27 23.64
N PHE A 4 1.52 -40.15 23.44
CA PHE A 4 1.45 -39.44 22.15
C PHE A 4 2.82 -39.20 21.49
N PHE A 5 3.82 -38.77 22.28
CA PHE A 5 5.17 -38.49 21.78
C PHE A 5 6.05 -39.72 21.56
N SER A 6 5.58 -40.92 21.89
CA SER A 6 6.34 -42.16 21.63
C SER A 6 6.22 -42.64 20.18
N SER A 7 5.24 -42.13 19.44
CA SER A 7 5.00 -42.48 18.04
C SER A 7 5.27 -41.30 17.11
N PRO A 8 6.32 -41.36 16.27
CA PRO A 8 6.54 -40.37 15.22
C PRO A 8 5.31 -40.23 14.32
N LEU A 9 4.67 -41.34 13.96
CA LEU A 9 3.50 -41.34 13.09
C LEU A 9 2.36 -40.49 13.68
N LEU A 10 2.10 -40.58 14.98
CA LEU A 10 1.07 -39.76 15.63
C LEU A 10 1.41 -38.27 15.58
N VAL A 11 2.64 -37.89 15.96
CA VAL A 11 3.06 -36.49 15.98
C VAL A 11 3.02 -35.86 14.58
N PHE A 12 3.58 -36.54 13.57
CA PHE A 12 3.59 -36.03 12.20
C PHE A 12 2.20 -36.01 11.57
N SER A 13 1.38 -37.04 11.79
CA SER A 13 -0.01 -37.05 11.29
C SER A 13 -0.83 -35.93 11.91
N SER A 14 -0.69 -35.67 13.21
CA SER A 14 -1.33 -34.52 13.87
C SER A 14 -0.84 -33.18 13.34
N ALA A 15 0.46 -33.04 13.06
CA ALA A 15 1.03 -31.81 12.49
C ALA A 15 0.54 -31.55 11.06
N ILE A 16 0.39 -32.60 10.25
CA ILE A 16 -0.20 -32.54 8.91
C ILE A 16 -1.68 -32.20 9.01
N LEU A 17 -2.44 -32.91 9.87
CA LEU A 17 -3.86 -32.66 10.07
C LEU A 17 -4.13 -31.22 10.51
N LEU A 18 -3.34 -30.67 11.43
CA LEU A 18 -3.43 -29.27 11.85
C LEU A 18 -3.33 -28.32 10.66
N ARG A 19 -2.37 -28.54 9.74
CA ARG A 19 -2.19 -27.70 8.54
C ARG A 19 -3.32 -27.89 7.53
N VAL A 20 -3.77 -29.13 7.32
CA VAL A 20 -4.90 -29.43 6.45
C VAL A 20 -6.17 -28.72 6.95
N VAL A 21 -6.47 -28.81 8.24
CA VAL A 21 -7.60 -28.10 8.87
C VAL A 21 -7.47 -26.59 8.67
N LEU A 22 -6.28 -26.03 8.90
CA LEU A 22 -6.05 -24.59 8.72
C LEU A 22 -6.12 -24.13 7.25
N LEU A 23 -5.73 -24.97 6.28
CA LEU A 23 -5.91 -24.68 4.85
C LEU A 23 -7.39 -24.58 4.49
N PHE A 24 -8.20 -25.56 4.91
CA PHE A 24 -9.65 -25.53 4.67
C PHE A 24 -10.34 -24.39 5.43
N TYR A 25 -9.95 -24.17 6.69
CA TYR A 25 -10.42 -23.02 7.46
C TYR A 25 -10.05 -21.71 6.79
N GLY A 26 -8.84 -21.58 6.24
CA GLY A 26 -8.39 -20.40 5.53
C GLY A 26 -9.22 -20.12 4.28
N LEU A 27 -9.54 -21.15 3.49
CA LEU A 27 -10.45 -21.03 2.34
C LEU A 27 -11.85 -20.57 2.78
N TRP A 28 -12.37 -21.16 3.87
CA TRP A 28 -13.65 -20.75 4.43
C TRP A 28 -13.62 -19.29 4.94
N GLN A 29 -12.59 -18.90 5.68
CA GLN A 29 -12.44 -17.55 6.22
C GLN A 29 -12.28 -16.52 5.10
N ASP A 30 -11.51 -16.81 4.06
CA ASP A 30 -11.37 -15.92 2.91
C ASP A 30 -12.70 -15.70 2.18
N ALA A 31 -13.57 -16.70 2.14
CA ALA A 31 -14.89 -16.59 1.53
C ALA A 31 -15.93 -15.89 2.44
N ASN A 32 -15.81 -16.02 3.76
CA ASN A 32 -16.87 -15.64 4.71
C ASN A 32 -16.51 -14.50 5.67
N SER A 33 -15.26 -14.05 5.72
CA SER A 33 -14.79 -13.01 6.63
C SER A 33 -14.28 -11.77 5.89
N PRO A 34 -14.50 -10.56 6.42
CA PRO A 34 -13.81 -9.36 5.96
C PRO A 34 -12.29 -9.42 6.23
N LEU A 35 -11.89 -10.05 7.34
CA LEU A 35 -10.47 -10.30 7.66
C LEU A 35 -9.99 -11.56 6.94
N LYS A 36 -9.19 -11.38 5.90
CA LYS A 36 -8.67 -12.48 5.07
C LYS A 36 -7.61 -13.29 5.81
N TYR A 37 -7.72 -14.61 5.65
CA TYR A 37 -6.72 -15.56 6.11
C TYR A 37 -5.50 -15.53 5.18
N THR A 38 -5.69 -15.56 3.86
CA THR A 38 -4.57 -15.53 2.92
C THR A 38 -3.74 -14.25 3.10
N ASP A 39 -2.42 -14.43 3.28
CA ASP A 39 -1.48 -13.33 3.37
C ASP A 39 -1.34 -12.61 2.02
N ILE A 40 -1.15 -11.29 2.05
CA ILE A 40 -0.99 -10.49 0.83
C ILE A 40 0.25 -10.90 0.04
N ASP A 41 1.32 -11.33 0.73
CA ASP A 41 2.54 -11.82 0.09
C ASP A 41 2.26 -13.04 -0.79
N TYR A 42 1.29 -13.88 -0.43
CA TYR A 42 0.93 -15.05 -1.23
C TYR A 42 0.36 -14.65 -2.60
N PHE A 43 -0.45 -13.60 -2.64
CA PHE A 43 -0.92 -13.04 -3.91
C PHE A 43 0.25 -12.48 -4.72
N VAL A 44 1.18 -11.77 -4.07
CA VAL A 44 2.40 -11.25 -4.73
C VAL A 44 3.23 -12.38 -5.35
N PHE A 45 3.42 -13.51 -4.66
CA PHE A 45 4.17 -14.64 -5.20
C PHE A 45 3.45 -15.31 -6.37
N THR A 46 2.14 -15.52 -6.26
CA THR A 46 1.34 -16.19 -7.30
C THR A 46 1.13 -15.31 -8.53
N ASP A 47 1.02 -13.99 -8.37
CA ASP A 47 1.04 -13.04 -9.48
C ASP A 47 2.38 -13.10 -10.23
N ALA A 48 3.50 -13.08 -9.51
CA ALA A 48 4.83 -13.19 -10.11
C ALA A 48 5.03 -14.53 -10.85
N ALA A 49 4.51 -15.64 -10.30
CA ALA A 49 4.49 -16.92 -10.98
C ALA A 49 3.66 -16.88 -12.28
N ARG A 50 2.52 -16.17 -12.29
CA ARG A 50 1.71 -15.97 -13.50
C ARG A 50 2.45 -15.13 -14.54
N PHE A 51 3.17 -14.08 -14.15
CA PHE A 51 4.01 -13.33 -15.09
C PHE A 51 5.05 -14.24 -15.75
N ILE A 52 5.76 -15.07 -14.99
CA ILE A 52 6.71 -16.06 -15.57
C ILE A 52 5.98 -17.01 -16.53
N ALA A 53 4.80 -17.51 -16.16
CA ALA A 53 4.03 -18.43 -17.01
C ALA A 53 3.62 -17.81 -18.36
N TYR A 54 3.47 -16.49 -18.42
CA TYR A 54 3.19 -15.73 -19.64
C TYR A 54 4.44 -15.22 -20.37
N GLY A 55 5.65 -15.64 -19.96
CA GLY A 55 6.91 -15.20 -20.57
C GLY A 55 7.37 -13.81 -20.15
N HIS A 56 6.79 -13.26 -19.07
CA HIS A 56 7.12 -11.96 -18.50
C HIS A 56 8.04 -12.08 -17.27
N SER A 57 8.57 -10.94 -16.82
CA SER A 57 9.42 -10.90 -15.64
C SER A 57 8.57 -11.02 -14.37
N PRO A 58 8.98 -11.77 -13.33
CA PRO A 58 8.28 -11.77 -12.05
C PRO A 58 8.25 -10.38 -11.40
N TYR A 59 9.16 -9.48 -11.79
CA TYR A 59 9.22 -8.09 -11.32
C TYR A 59 8.22 -7.16 -12.00
N ASP A 60 7.53 -7.62 -13.04
CA ASP A 60 6.39 -6.88 -13.63
C ASP A 60 5.24 -6.81 -12.62
N ARG A 61 5.21 -7.71 -11.62
CA ARG A 61 4.45 -7.50 -10.39
C ARG A 61 5.16 -6.44 -9.54
N GLU A 62 4.64 -5.22 -9.56
CA GLU A 62 5.28 -4.03 -8.95
C GLU A 62 5.74 -4.19 -7.48
N THR A 63 5.12 -5.04 -6.67
CA THR A 63 5.49 -5.25 -5.25
C THR A 63 6.30 -6.53 -5.01
N TYR A 64 6.70 -7.27 -6.04
CA TYR A 64 7.53 -8.46 -5.88
C TYR A 64 8.97 -8.07 -5.51
N ARG A 65 9.43 -8.48 -4.32
CA ARG A 65 10.75 -8.15 -3.73
C ARG A 65 11.55 -9.37 -3.30
N TYR A 66 11.30 -10.49 -3.96
CA TYR A 66 11.85 -11.81 -3.64
C TYR A 66 12.74 -12.32 -4.78
N THR A 67 13.49 -13.40 -4.57
CA THR A 67 14.23 -14.05 -5.66
C THR A 67 13.25 -14.60 -6.72
N PRO A 68 13.57 -14.59 -8.02
CA PRO A 68 12.74 -15.23 -9.04
C PRO A 68 12.55 -16.73 -8.80
N LEU A 69 13.48 -17.37 -8.09
CA LEU A 69 13.40 -18.79 -7.76
C LEU A 69 12.11 -19.15 -7.00
N LEU A 70 11.62 -18.24 -6.14
CA LEU A 70 10.35 -18.45 -5.43
C LEU A 70 9.15 -18.42 -6.39
N ALA A 71 9.11 -17.48 -7.34
CA ALA A 71 8.06 -17.44 -8.35
C ALA A 71 8.11 -18.69 -9.26
N TRP A 72 9.31 -19.14 -9.65
CA TRP A 72 9.50 -20.39 -10.40
C TRP A 72 8.94 -21.62 -9.66
N LEU A 73 9.21 -21.73 -8.34
CA LEU A 73 8.66 -22.80 -7.51
C LEU A 73 7.12 -22.79 -7.44
N LEU A 74 6.50 -21.63 -7.68
CA LEU A 74 5.06 -21.46 -7.61
C LEU A 74 4.37 -21.48 -8.98
N LEU A 75 5.07 -21.79 -10.07
CA LEU A 75 4.46 -21.93 -11.40
C LEU A 75 3.17 -22.74 -11.43
N PRO A 76 3.00 -23.85 -10.69
CA PRO A 76 1.75 -24.60 -10.71
C PRO A 76 0.52 -23.77 -10.30
N THR A 77 0.70 -22.72 -9.49
CA THR A 77 -0.39 -21.81 -9.10
C THR A 77 -0.98 -21.02 -10.28
N SER A 78 -0.31 -21.00 -11.44
CA SER A 78 -0.78 -20.37 -12.67
C SER A 78 -1.58 -21.31 -13.59
N TRP A 79 -1.56 -22.62 -13.36
CA TRP A 79 -2.14 -23.60 -14.30
C TRP A 79 -3.67 -23.58 -14.32
N SER A 80 -4.30 -23.41 -13.15
CA SER A 80 -5.74 -23.18 -13.04
C SER A 80 -6.11 -22.65 -11.65
N THR A 81 -7.37 -22.28 -11.46
CA THR A 81 -7.91 -21.82 -10.16
C THR A 81 -7.82 -22.90 -9.07
N THR A 82 -7.89 -24.19 -9.41
CA THR A 82 -7.76 -25.28 -8.43
C THR A 82 -6.34 -25.42 -7.89
N TRP A 83 -5.34 -24.98 -8.66
CA TRP A 83 -3.94 -24.99 -8.24
C TRP A 83 -3.53 -23.73 -7.46
N PHE A 84 -4.43 -22.75 -7.26
CA PHE A 84 -4.11 -21.52 -6.54
C PHE A 84 -3.51 -21.78 -5.15
N SER A 85 -3.94 -22.84 -4.45
CA SER A 85 -3.45 -23.20 -3.11
C SER A 85 -2.15 -24.02 -3.12
N PHE A 86 -1.58 -24.35 -4.28
CA PHE A 86 -0.37 -25.18 -4.39
C PHE A 86 0.79 -24.64 -3.55
N GLY A 87 1.05 -23.33 -3.61
CA GLY A 87 2.12 -22.72 -2.83
C GLY A 87 1.92 -22.83 -1.33
N LYS A 88 0.69 -22.65 -0.83
CA LYS A 88 0.38 -22.85 0.60
C LYS A 88 0.64 -24.28 1.04
N VAL A 89 0.28 -25.27 0.21
CA VAL A 89 0.58 -26.69 0.47
C VAL A 89 2.08 -26.92 0.49
N LEU A 90 2.82 -26.38 -0.49
CA LEU A 90 4.28 -26.48 -0.55
C LEU A 90 4.94 -25.88 0.70
N PHE A 91 4.49 -24.71 1.15
CA PHE A 91 5.02 -24.06 2.34
C PHE A 91 4.70 -24.84 3.62
N ALA A 92 3.47 -25.36 3.74
CA ALA A 92 3.06 -26.23 4.84
C ALA A 92 3.86 -27.53 4.89
N VAL A 93 4.20 -28.12 3.74
CA VAL A 93 5.12 -29.27 3.65
C VAL A 93 6.52 -28.89 4.10
N GLY A 94 6.98 -27.68 3.77
CA GLY A 94 8.23 -27.11 4.28
C GLY A 94 8.34 -27.18 5.80
N ASP A 95 7.29 -26.81 6.53
CA ASP A 95 7.29 -26.92 7.99
C ASP A 95 7.48 -28.36 8.49
N ILE A 96 6.83 -29.33 7.82
CA ILE A 96 6.90 -30.74 8.19
C ILE A 96 8.31 -31.28 7.97
N ILE A 97 8.94 -30.93 6.83
CA ILE A 97 10.33 -31.29 6.54
C ILE A 97 11.27 -30.64 7.55
N ALA A 98 11.07 -29.36 7.89
CA ALA A 98 11.88 -28.67 8.89
C ALA A 98 11.76 -29.34 10.27
N GLY A 99 10.54 -29.72 10.68
CA GLY A 99 10.32 -30.47 11.92
C GLY A 99 10.95 -31.86 11.91
N TRP A 100 10.94 -32.56 10.78
CA TRP A 100 11.66 -33.82 10.62
C TRP A 100 13.18 -33.64 10.75
N LEU A 101 13.74 -32.60 10.14
CA LEU A 101 15.16 -32.26 10.30
C LEU A 101 15.51 -31.90 11.74
N ILE A 102 14.63 -31.20 12.47
CA ILE A 102 14.81 -30.92 13.90
C ILE A 102 14.89 -32.23 14.70
N VAL A 103 13.96 -33.17 14.50
CA VAL A 103 13.99 -34.48 15.15
C VAL A 103 15.30 -35.21 14.82
N LEU A 104 15.72 -35.16 13.56
CA LEU A 104 16.95 -35.80 13.10
C LEU A 104 18.19 -35.25 13.80
N VAL A 105 18.31 -33.92 13.92
CA VAL A 105 19.42 -33.26 14.64
C VAL A 105 19.37 -33.56 16.15
N LEU A 106 18.19 -33.49 16.79
CA LEU A 106 18.06 -33.76 18.22
C LEU A 106 18.40 -35.21 18.58
N ARG A 107 18.01 -36.17 17.74
CA ARG A 107 18.34 -37.59 17.96
C ARG A 107 19.81 -37.89 17.68
N ASN A 108 20.33 -37.39 16.58
CA ASN A 108 21.65 -37.79 16.10
C ASN A 108 22.79 -36.99 16.74
N GLU A 109 22.65 -35.67 16.82
CA GLU A 109 23.72 -34.79 17.30
C GLU A 109 23.63 -34.57 18.80
N LYS A 110 22.41 -34.42 19.34
CA LYS A 110 22.16 -34.23 20.78
C LYS A 110 21.86 -35.54 21.52
N LYS A 111 21.94 -36.69 20.83
CA LYS A 111 21.74 -38.07 21.38
C LYS A 111 20.46 -38.25 22.20
N MET A 112 19.38 -37.55 21.84
CA MET A 112 18.11 -37.65 22.57
C MET A 112 17.32 -38.91 22.20
N SER A 113 16.55 -39.44 23.15
CA SER A 113 15.55 -40.47 22.86
C SER A 113 14.51 -39.92 21.86
N THR A 114 13.92 -40.81 21.06
CA THR A 114 12.90 -40.43 20.06
C THR A 114 11.76 -39.64 20.70
N GLU A 115 11.26 -40.08 21.86
CA GLU A 115 10.19 -39.41 22.58
C GLU A 115 10.57 -37.99 23.01
N ARG A 116 11.77 -37.81 23.59
CA ARG A 116 12.25 -36.49 24.01
C ARG A 116 12.46 -35.57 22.81
N ALA A 117 13.04 -36.07 21.72
CA ALA A 117 13.22 -35.31 20.50
C ALA A 117 11.88 -34.86 19.90
N LEU A 118 10.87 -35.73 19.89
CA LEU A 118 9.52 -35.39 19.40
C LEU A 118 8.83 -34.32 20.26
N LYS A 119 9.00 -34.35 21.60
CA LYS A 119 8.48 -33.30 22.49
C LYS A 119 9.05 -31.93 22.13
N PHE A 120 10.37 -31.81 21.97
CA PHE A 120 11.00 -30.54 21.59
C PHE A 120 10.69 -30.12 20.15
N ALA A 121 10.71 -31.05 19.20
CA ALA A 121 10.33 -30.76 17.82
C ALA A 121 8.87 -30.29 17.67
N SER A 122 7.99 -30.67 18.61
CA SER A 122 6.59 -30.24 18.62
C SER A 122 6.41 -28.74 18.91
N ILE A 123 7.42 -28.07 19.46
CA ILE A 123 7.46 -26.59 19.57
C ILE A 123 7.44 -25.94 18.18
N TRP A 124 7.82 -26.68 17.14
CA TRP A 124 7.68 -26.29 15.74
C TRP A 124 6.50 -27.00 15.06
N LEU A 125 6.46 -28.34 15.11
CA LEU A 125 5.50 -29.16 14.35
C LEU A 125 4.03 -28.90 14.74
N LEU A 126 3.75 -28.73 16.03
CA LEU A 126 2.39 -28.56 16.58
C LEU A 126 2.10 -27.12 17.01
N ASN A 127 2.98 -26.18 16.65
CA ASN A 127 2.81 -24.78 17.00
C ASN A 127 1.78 -24.11 16.07
N PRO A 128 0.68 -23.57 16.61
CA PRO A 128 -0.38 -22.97 15.80
C PRO A 128 0.11 -21.76 15.02
N MET A 129 1.09 -21.02 15.53
CA MET A 129 1.66 -19.87 14.82
C MET A 129 2.44 -20.30 13.58
N VAL A 130 3.28 -21.35 13.69
CA VAL A 130 4.03 -21.91 12.56
C VAL A 130 3.08 -22.42 11.50
N ALA A 131 2.11 -23.26 11.90
CA ALA A 131 1.12 -23.82 10.99
C ALA A 131 0.25 -22.74 10.34
N THR A 132 -0.11 -21.69 11.07
CA THR A 132 -0.89 -20.57 10.51
C THR A 132 -0.08 -19.79 9.49
N ILE A 133 1.16 -19.40 9.79
CA ILE A 133 1.96 -18.55 8.88
C ILE A 133 2.23 -19.24 7.54
N SER A 134 2.54 -20.55 7.54
CA SER A 134 2.76 -21.29 6.29
C SER A 134 1.46 -21.49 5.48
N THR A 135 0.36 -21.85 6.14
CA THR A 135 -0.94 -22.08 5.47
C THR A 135 -1.63 -20.79 5.02
N ARG A 136 -1.30 -19.63 5.62
CA ARG A 136 -1.66 -18.31 5.10
C ARG A 136 -0.92 -17.97 3.81
N GLY A 137 0.19 -18.66 3.50
CA GLY A 137 0.94 -18.54 2.25
C GLY A 137 2.32 -17.91 2.38
N SER A 138 2.95 -17.94 3.56
CA SER A 138 4.32 -17.48 3.74
C SER A 138 5.35 -18.58 3.46
N SER A 139 6.45 -18.25 2.77
CA SER A 139 7.49 -19.20 2.38
C SER A 139 8.52 -19.51 3.48
N GLU A 140 8.35 -19.01 4.71
CA GLU A 140 9.35 -19.15 5.78
C GLU A 140 9.65 -20.60 6.17
N GLY A 141 8.68 -21.51 6.02
CA GLY A 141 8.89 -22.94 6.26
C GLY A 141 10.00 -23.53 5.37
N LEU A 142 10.05 -23.14 4.09
CA LEU A 142 11.09 -23.57 3.15
C LEU A 142 12.48 -23.06 3.55
N LEU A 143 12.54 -21.83 4.06
CA LEU A 143 13.76 -21.23 4.55
C LEU A 143 14.23 -21.91 5.86
N GLY A 144 13.30 -22.27 6.73
CA GLY A 144 13.56 -23.11 7.89
C GLY A 144 14.18 -24.47 7.52
N VAL A 145 13.70 -25.11 6.45
CA VAL A 145 14.33 -26.34 5.91
C VAL A 145 15.78 -26.08 5.53
N MET A 146 16.06 -25.02 4.76
CA MET A 146 17.43 -24.69 4.33
C MET A 146 18.35 -24.44 5.52
N VAL A 147 17.87 -23.70 6.53
CA VAL A 147 18.65 -23.35 7.73
C VAL A 147 18.92 -24.56 8.62
N VAL A 148 17.93 -25.42 8.90
CA VAL A 148 18.15 -26.61 9.71
C VAL A 148 18.96 -27.67 8.97
N ALA A 149 18.76 -27.81 7.65
CA ALA A 149 19.59 -28.68 6.81
C ALA A 149 21.05 -28.21 6.80
N MET A 150 21.27 -26.88 6.72
CA MET A 150 22.61 -26.28 6.81
C MET A 150 23.24 -26.58 8.18
N LEU A 151 22.50 -26.34 9.28
CA LEU A 151 22.98 -26.65 10.63
C LEU A 151 23.34 -28.13 10.77
N TRP A 152 22.47 -29.02 10.31
CA TRP A 152 22.74 -30.46 10.30
C TRP A 152 24.00 -30.81 9.51
N ALA A 153 24.17 -30.23 8.32
CA ALA A 153 25.34 -30.46 7.47
C ALA A 153 26.63 -29.98 8.15
N VAL A 154 26.61 -28.81 8.80
CA VAL A 154 27.75 -28.28 9.58
C VAL A 154 28.10 -29.21 10.73
N MET A 155 27.11 -29.62 11.54
CA MET A 155 27.31 -30.50 12.69
C MET A 155 27.84 -31.88 12.28
N ARG A 156 27.39 -32.40 11.13
CA ARG A 156 27.88 -33.64 10.52
C ARG A 156 29.17 -33.49 9.71
N ARG A 157 29.81 -32.31 9.72
CA ARG A 157 31.03 -32.02 8.95
C ARG A 157 30.90 -32.24 7.44
N LYS A 158 29.69 -32.16 6.89
CA LYS A 158 29.43 -32.16 5.44
C LYS A 158 29.63 -30.76 4.88
N ILE A 159 30.88 -30.29 4.89
CA ILE A 159 31.22 -28.89 4.66
C ILE A 159 30.78 -28.38 3.28
N VAL A 160 30.94 -29.17 2.22
CA VAL A 160 30.48 -28.81 0.87
C VAL A 160 28.97 -28.61 0.85
N LEU A 161 28.21 -29.53 1.43
CA LEU A 161 26.75 -29.42 1.51
C LEU A 161 26.32 -28.22 2.35
N ALA A 162 27.00 -27.98 3.48
CA ALA A 162 26.76 -26.80 4.32
C ALA A 162 26.97 -25.49 3.55
N GLY A 163 28.04 -25.40 2.76
CA GLY A 163 28.31 -24.23 1.93
C GLY A 163 27.27 -24.05 0.83
N VAL A 164 26.90 -25.12 0.12
CA VAL A 164 25.81 -25.07 -0.89
C VAL A 164 24.49 -24.60 -0.26
N LEU A 165 24.11 -25.14 0.89
CA LEU A 165 22.88 -24.75 1.60
C LEU A 165 22.93 -23.30 2.11
N LEU A 166 24.10 -22.84 2.58
CA LEU A 166 24.30 -21.44 2.96
C LEU A 166 24.13 -20.51 1.75
N GLY A 167 24.81 -20.81 0.63
CA GLY A 167 24.72 -20.00 -0.59
C GLY A 167 23.30 -19.98 -1.18
N LEU A 168 22.63 -21.13 -1.21
CA LEU A 168 21.22 -21.24 -1.62
C LEU A 168 20.30 -20.46 -0.67
N GLY A 169 20.50 -20.60 0.65
CA GLY A 169 19.71 -19.89 1.66
C GLY A 169 19.81 -18.38 1.51
N VAL A 170 21.03 -17.85 1.37
CA VAL A 170 21.30 -16.41 1.16
C VAL A 170 20.73 -15.90 -0.17
N HIS A 171 20.77 -16.73 -1.22
CA HIS A 171 20.11 -16.41 -2.48
C HIS A 171 18.57 -16.35 -2.33
N PHE A 172 17.99 -17.30 -1.59
CA PHE A 172 16.55 -17.39 -1.39
C PHE A 172 16.01 -16.22 -0.56
N LYS A 173 16.68 -15.90 0.55
CA LYS A 173 16.50 -14.66 1.32
C LYS A 173 17.84 -14.24 1.88
N ILE A 174 18.14 -12.95 1.93
CA ILE A 174 19.49 -12.50 2.32
C ILE A 174 19.89 -12.92 3.75
N TYR A 175 18.94 -12.96 4.70
CA TYR A 175 19.24 -13.04 6.14
C TYR A 175 20.10 -14.22 6.65
N PRO A 176 20.13 -15.45 6.06
CA PRO A 176 21.01 -16.52 6.54
C PRO A 176 22.49 -16.18 6.48
N PHE A 177 22.86 -15.09 5.79
CA PHE A 177 24.24 -14.60 5.75
C PHE A 177 24.81 -14.34 7.16
N ILE A 178 23.95 -13.98 8.12
CA ILE A 178 24.38 -13.71 9.50
C ILE A 178 24.97 -14.96 10.17
N TYR A 179 24.63 -16.17 9.71
CA TYR A 179 25.16 -17.39 10.31
C TYR A 179 26.57 -17.72 9.85
N ALA A 180 27.03 -17.15 8.73
CA ALA A 180 28.34 -17.46 8.16
C ALA A 180 29.51 -17.20 9.14
N PRO A 181 29.59 -16.06 9.85
CA PRO A 181 30.63 -15.82 10.85
C PRO A 181 30.66 -16.86 11.97
N SER A 182 29.49 -17.24 12.52
CA SER A 182 29.42 -18.25 13.59
C SER A 182 29.85 -19.63 13.10
N ILE A 183 29.43 -20.02 11.90
CA ILE A 183 29.84 -21.31 11.31
C ILE A 183 31.35 -21.31 11.07
N ILE A 184 31.91 -20.25 10.47
CA ILE A 184 33.36 -20.12 10.24
C ILE A 184 34.10 -20.20 11.58
N TRP A 185 33.65 -19.47 12.60
CA TRP A 185 34.29 -19.47 13.91
C TRP A 185 34.21 -20.84 14.60
N TRP A 186 33.09 -21.54 14.46
CA TRP A 186 32.87 -22.88 15.01
C TRP A 186 33.70 -23.98 14.31
N LEU A 187 34.03 -23.82 13.03
CA LEU A 187 34.81 -24.79 12.25
C LEU A 187 36.32 -24.84 12.60
N ASP A 188 36.72 -24.50 13.82
CA ASP A 188 38.14 -24.54 14.27
C ASP A 188 38.70 -25.97 14.35
N ASP A 189 40.02 -26.12 14.16
CA ASP A 189 40.70 -27.42 14.02
C ASP A 189 40.59 -28.31 15.27
N GLU A 190 40.44 -27.72 16.47
CA GLU A 190 40.25 -28.48 17.73
C GLU A 190 38.97 -29.33 17.74
N HIS A 191 37.97 -29.00 16.91
CA HIS A 191 36.78 -29.84 16.74
C HIS A 191 36.83 -30.71 15.47
N VAL A 192 37.90 -30.65 14.69
CA VAL A 192 38.11 -31.37 13.41
C VAL A 192 39.06 -32.57 13.57
N THR A 193 40.01 -32.52 14.51
CA THR A 193 40.97 -33.62 14.74
C THR A 193 40.81 -34.27 16.12
N THR A 194 40.15 -35.42 16.18
CA THR A 194 40.51 -36.46 17.15
C THR A 194 41.76 -37.17 16.67
N SER A 195 42.93 -36.63 17.00
CA SER A 195 44.17 -37.40 17.11
C SER A 195 45.26 -36.52 17.72
N TRP A 196 45.77 -36.97 18.86
CA TRP A 196 47.08 -36.66 19.44
C TRP A 196 48.07 -35.96 18.49
N VAL A 197 48.34 -34.67 18.70
CA VAL A 197 49.66 -34.08 18.45
C VAL A 197 49.97 -33.08 19.56
N SER A 198 51.18 -33.24 20.08
CA SER A 198 51.83 -32.60 21.21
C SER A 198 51.79 -31.07 21.21
N LYS A 199 51.71 -30.51 22.42
CA LYS A 199 52.19 -29.17 22.78
C LYS A 199 53.57 -28.94 22.17
N GLN A 200 53.65 -28.06 21.17
CA GLN A 200 54.85 -27.32 20.89
C GLN A 200 54.48 -25.84 20.79
N GLU A 201 55.13 -25.05 21.64
CA GLU A 201 55.10 -23.59 21.63
C GLU A 201 55.55 -23.08 20.26
N GLU A 202 54.80 -22.17 19.64
CA GLU A 202 55.35 -21.38 18.54
C GLU A 202 54.97 -19.91 18.64
N ARG A 203 56.03 -19.12 18.82
CA ARG A 203 56.16 -17.70 18.52
C ARG A 203 55.97 -17.49 17.01
N GLY A 204 54.72 -17.40 16.56
CA GLY A 204 54.39 -17.04 15.17
C GLY A 204 53.90 -15.59 15.08
N GLY A 205 54.56 -14.74 14.29
CA GLY A 205 54.06 -13.40 13.98
C GLY A 205 52.67 -13.43 13.31
N SER A 206 52.02 -12.27 13.16
CA SER A 206 50.65 -12.10 12.64
C SER A 206 50.27 -13.00 11.44
N MET A 207 51.21 -13.25 10.52
CA MET A 207 51.04 -14.14 9.37
C MET A 207 50.74 -15.61 9.73
N GLY A 208 51.29 -16.13 10.84
CA GLY A 208 51.06 -17.50 11.33
C GLY A 208 49.65 -17.69 11.89
N HIS A 209 49.11 -16.67 12.57
CA HIS A 209 47.72 -16.67 13.05
C HIS A 209 46.70 -16.66 11.91
N ILE A 210 46.98 -15.92 10.82
CA ILE A 210 46.13 -15.90 9.62
C ILE A 210 46.13 -17.28 8.93
N LYS A 211 47.29 -17.90 8.75
CA LYS A 211 47.39 -19.25 8.16
C LYS A 211 46.65 -20.31 8.99
N LYS A 212 46.73 -20.23 10.32
CA LYS A 212 46.00 -21.13 11.23
C LYS A 212 44.49 -20.89 11.22
N PHE A 213 44.05 -19.65 11.03
CA PHE A 213 42.64 -19.34 10.90
C PHE A 213 42.04 -19.85 9.56
N CYS A 214 42.78 -19.75 8.46
CA CYS A 214 42.34 -20.22 7.13
C CYS A 214 42.48 -21.74 6.95
N ASN A 215 41.74 -22.55 7.72
CA ASN A 215 41.75 -24.01 7.56
C ASN A 215 40.93 -24.49 6.34
N GLY A 216 41.18 -25.72 5.90
CA GLY A 216 40.54 -26.30 4.71
C GLY A 216 39.01 -26.36 4.79
N SER A 217 38.44 -26.56 5.99
CA SER A 217 36.98 -26.59 6.18
C SER A 217 36.37 -25.19 5.99
N ARG A 218 37.00 -24.15 6.55
CA ARG A 218 36.57 -22.75 6.38
C ARG A 218 36.67 -22.32 4.93
N ILE A 219 37.80 -22.62 4.27
CA ILE A 219 37.99 -22.34 2.84
C ILE A 219 36.92 -23.06 2.00
N THR A 220 36.71 -24.36 2.24
CA THR A 220 35.72 -25.15 1.50
C THR A 220 34.30 -24.58 1.68
N LEU A 221 33.91 -24.24 2.91
CA LEU A 221 32.62 -23.61 3.19
C LEU A 221 32.48 -22.28 2.43
N THR A 222 33.48 -21.40 2.54
CA THR A 222 33.47 -20.08 1.90
C THR A 222 33.39 -20.20 0.38
N VAL A 223 34.22 -21.06 -0.22
CA VAL A 223 34.23 -21.26 -1.69
C VAL A 223 32.92 -21.85 -2.17
N THR A 224 32.43 -22.92 -1.54
CA THR A 224 31.19 -23.59 -2.00
C THR A 224 29.94 -22.73 -1.80
N SER A 225 29.87 -21.94 -0.72
CA SER A 225 28.80 -20.97 -0.51
C SER A 225 28.87 -19.80 -1.49
N LEU A 226 30.06 -19.23 -1.74
CA LEU A 226 30.23 -18.15 -2.71
C LEU A 226 29.93 -18.62 -4.13
N VAL A 227 30.43 -19.80 -4.55
CA VAL A 227 30.16 -20.37 -5.88
C VAL A 227 28.66 -20.59 -6.06
N THR A 228 27.97 -21.16 -5.07
CA THR A 228 26.51 -21.37 -5.15
C THR A 228 25.76 -20.06 -5.23
N PHE A 229 26.09 -19.09 -4.36
CA PHE A 229 25.45 -17.78 -4.35
C PHE A 229 25.68 -17.03 -5.68
N VAL A 230 26.93 -16.95 -6.14
CA VAL A 230 27.30 -16.26 -7.38
C VAL A 230 26.67 -16.95 -8.58
N ALA A 231 26.71 -18.28 -8.68
CA ALA A 231 26.11 -19.00 -9.81
C ALA A 231 24.60 -18.74 -9.92
N LEU A 232 23.86 -18.81 -8.81
CA LEU A 232 22.43 -18.51 -8.80
C LEU A 232 22.14 -17.04 -9.14
N ASN A 233 22.94 -16.11 -8.61
CA ASN A 233 22.79 -14.68 -8.91
C ASN A 233 23.11 -14.35 -10.37
N CYS A 234 24.19 -14.91 -10.93
CA CYS A 234 24.54 -14.77 -12.34
C CYS A 234 23.46 -15.35 -13.24
N LEU A 235 22.92 -16.52 -12.89
CA LEU A 235 21.80 -17.11 -13.61
C LEU A 235 20.58 -16.19 -13.59
N MET A 236 20.13 -15.75 -12.43
CA MET A 236 18.95 -14.86 -12.32
C MET A 236 19.18 -13.51 -12.99
N TYR A 237 20.38 -12.93 -12.88
CA TYR A 237 20.75 -11.70 -13.56
C TYR A 237 20.79 -11.87 -15.09
N SER A 238 21.27 -13.01 -15.59
CA SER A 238 21.28 -13.29 -17.03
C SER A 238 19.87 -13.38 -17.63
N ILE A 239 18.87 -13.74 -16.82
CA ILE A 239 17.48 -13.85 -17.24
C ILE A 239 16.74 -12.51 -17.08
N TYR A 240 16.95 -11.81 -15.96
CA TYR A 240 16.10 -10.67 -15.55
C TYR A 240 16.82 -9.32 -15.47
N GLY A 241 18.13 -9.26 -15.68
CA GLY A 241 18.93 -8.03 -15.69
C GLY A 241 18.94 -7.27 -14.36
N PHE A 242 19.11 -5.94 -14.45
CA PHE A 242 19.18 -5.06 -13.28
C PHE A 242 17.94 -5.09 -12.35
N PRO A 243 16.69 -5.24 -12.85
CA PRO A 243 15.52 -5.43 -11.99
C PRO A 243 15.68 -6.51 -10.92
N PHE A 244 16.38 -7.63 -11.21
CA PHE A 244 16.68 -8.65 -10.21
C PHE A 244 17.49 -8.10 -9.04
N LEU A 245 18.61 -7.42 -9.30
CA LEU A 245 19.45 -6.85 -8.25
C LEU A 245 18.70 -5.79 -7.46
N GLN A 246 17.96 -4.92 -8.16
CA GLN A 246 17.20 -3.84 -7.57
C GLN A 246 16.15 -4.37 -6.59
N HIS A 247 15.33 -5.33 -7.01
CA HIS A 247 14.17 -5.77 -6.23
C HIS A 247 14.49 -6.88 -5.22
N THR A 248 15.45 -7.76 -5.50
CA THR A 248 15.82 -8.85 -4.57
C THR A 248 16.78 -8.40 -3.48
N TYR A 249 17.67 -7.43 -3.75
CA TYR A 249 18.70 -7.01 -2.79
C TYR A 249 18.67 -5.52 -2.47
N LEU A 250 18.88 -4.64 -3.45
CA LEU A 250 19.11 -3.21 -3.19
C LEU A 250 17.93 -2.53 -2.49
N HIS A 251 16.70 -2.92 -2.85
CA HIS A 251 15.49 -2.42 -2.21
C HIS A 251 15.48 -2.63 -0.69
N HIS A 252 16.04 -3.72 -0.16
CA HIS A 252 16.03 -4.00 1.28
C HIS A 252 16.97 -3.07 2.07
N ILE A 253 17.95 -2.46 1.42
CA ILE A 253 18.83 -1.46 2.03
C ILE A 253 18.04 -0.17 2.27
N THR A 254 17.30 0.28 1.26
CA THR A 254 16.52 1.54 1.29
C THR A 254 15.09 1.36 1.80
N ARG A 255 14.64 0.14 2.11
CA ARG A 255 13.27 -0.14 2.55
C ARG A 255 12.93 0.64 3.84
N ILE A 256 11.78 1.29 3.85
CA ILE A 256 11.24 2.01 5.02
C ILE A 256 9.74 1.64 5.14
N ASP A 257 9.40 0.76 6.09
CA ASP A 257 8.01 0.45 6.42
C ASP A 257 7.55 1.43 7.52
N HIS A 258 7.16 2.63 7.10
CA HIS A 258 6.83 3.75 7.98
C HIS A 258 5.41 3.68 8.55
N ARG A 259 4.50 2.88 7.96
CA ARG A 259 3.10 2.84 8.39
C ARG A 259 2.91 2.10 9.71
N HIS A 260 3.37 0.86 9.82
CA HIS A 260 3.44 0.14 11.09
C HIS A 260 4.37 -1.06 10.96
N ASN A 261 5.20 -1.29 11.96
CA ASN A 261 5.97 -2.52 12.13
C ASN A 261 6.44 -2.63 13.61
N PHE A 262 6.88 -3.81 14.05
CA PHE A 262 7.23 -4.06 15.46
C PHE A 262 8.49 -3.32 15.94
N SER A 263 9.24 -2.70 15.03
CA SER A 263 10.51 -2.05 15.34
C SER A 263 10.30 -0.83 16.24
N PRO A 264 11.19 -0.58 17.22
CA PRO A 264 11.18 0.67 17.98
C PRO A 264 11.41 1.91 17.09
N TYR A 265 11.96 1.72 15.88
CA TYR A 265 12.19 2.80 14.92
C TYR A 265 10.91 3.21 14.17
N ASN A 266 9.84 2.40 14.17
CA ASN A 266 8.66 2.60 13.33
C ASN A 266 8.06 4.02 13.40
N THR A 267 7.79 4.53 14.60
CA THR A 267 7.20 5.86 14.77
C THR A 267 8.14 6.98 14.33
N LEU A 268 9.46 6.81 14.49
CA LEU A 268 10.45 7.78 14.00
C LEU A 268 10.51 7.77 12.47
N LEU A 269 10.47 6.58 11.85
CA LEU A 269 10.40 6.43 10.40
C LEU A 269 9.13 7.06 9.82
N TYR A 270 7.99 6.91 10.51
CA TYR A 270 6.74 7.59 10.17
C TYR A 270 6.89 9.11 10.16
N LEU A 271 7.42 9.69 11.24
CA LEU A 271 7.61 11.14 11.36
C LEU A 271 8.63 11.67 10.34
N SER A 272 9.72 10.93 10.11
CA SER A 272 10.75 11.25 9.10
C SER A 272 10.15 11.29 7.68
N SER A 273 9.25 10.35 7.36
CA SER A 273 8.60 10.29 6.05
C SER A 273 7.67 11.49 5.74
N ALA A 274 7.19 12.19 6.77
CA ALA A 274 6.31 13.35 6.62
C ALA A 274 7.07 14.66 6.37
N SER A 275 8.36 14.72 6.73
CA SER A 275 9.20 15.92 6.61
C SER A 275 10.58 15.56 6.05
N PRO A 276 10.71 15.40 4.72
CA PRO A 276 11.98 15.06 4.10
C PRO A 276 13.02 16.17 4.40
N THR A 277 14.18 15.78 4.93
CA THR A 277 15.32 16.69 5.14
C THR A 277 16.37 16.45 4.06
N ASP A 278 16.99 17.52 3.54
CA ASP A 278 18.06 17.47 2.52
C ASP A 278 19.42 16.95 3.03
N SER A 279 19.44 16.27 4.18
CA SER A 279 20.68 15.75 4.78
C SER A 279 21.19 14.52 4.03
N PRO A 280 22.49 14.46 3.67
CA PRO A 280 23.08 13.31 2.97
C PRO A 280 23.18 12.04 3.83
N VAL A 281 22.99 12.16 5.15
CA VAL A 281 22.99 11.04 6.10
C VAL A 281 21.59 10.88 6.67
N HIS A 282 20.90 9.84 6.19
CA HIS A 282 19.58 9.43 6.67
C HIS A 282 19.73 8.54 7.90
N PHE A 283 19.08 8.86 9.02
CA PHE A 283 19.10 8.08 10.27
C PHE A 283 18.80 6.59 10.06
N GLU A 284 17.95 6.30 9.08
CA GLU A 284 17.52 4.98 8.62
C GLU A 284 18.68 4.07 8.16
N SER A 285 19.79 4.67 7.70
CA SER A 285 21.00 3.96 7.30
C SER A 285 21.85 3.53 8.50
N LEU A 286 21.78 4.26 9.62
CA LEU A 286 22.52 3.97 10.85
C LEU A 286 21.82 2.93 11.73
N ALA A 287 20.49 2.79 11.61
CA ALA A 287 19.70 1.82 12.38
C ALA A 287 20.14 0.36 12.19
N PHE A 288 20.86 0.03 11.11
CA PHE A 288 21.40 -1.31 10.86
C PHE A 288 22.71 -1.61 11.63
N LEU A 289 23.43 -0.61 12.14
CA LEU A 289 24.75 -0.82 12.75
C LEU A 289 24.68 -1.70 14.01
N PRO A 290 23.79 -1.47 14.99
CA PRO A 290 23.68 -2.34 16.16
C PRO A 290 23.29 -3.77 15.78
N GLN A 291 22.37 -3.90 14.82
CA GLN A 291 21.90 -5.18 14.30
C GLN A 291 23.04 -6.00 13.69
N LEU A 292 23.82 -5.41 12.78
CA LEU A 292 24.94 -6.08 12.12
C LEU A 292 26.09 -6.37 13.09
N PHE A 293 26.43 -5.41 13.96
CA PHE A 293 27.49 -5.62 14.95
C PHE A 293 27.16 -6.79 15.88
N LEU A 294 25.97 -6.81 16.47
CA LEU A 294 25.57 -7.89 17.38
C LEU A 294 25.49 -9.24 16.66
N SER A 295 24.78 -9.29 15.53
CA SER A 295 24.52 -10.55 14.83
C SER A 295 25.73 -11.10 14.07
N ALA A 296 26.56 -10.27 13.44
CA ALA A 296 27.66 -10.74 12.58
C ALA A 296 29.04 -10.67 13.24
N VAL A 297 29.20 -9.96 14.37
CA VAL A 297 30.51 -9.79 15.04
C VAL A 297 30.48 -10.26 16.49
N ALA A 298 29.73 -9.59 17.36
CA ALA A 298 29.82 -9.80 18.81
C ALA A 298 29.38 -11.21 19.24
N LEU A 299 28.18 -11.64 18.83
CA LEU A 299 27.64 -12.95 19.22
C LEU A 299 28.44 -14.14 18.65
N PRO A 300 28.87 -14.13 17.37
CA PRO A 300 29.78 -15.14 16.85
C PRO A 300 31.04 -15.32 17.70
N LEU A 301 31.72 -14.21 18.04
CA LEU A 301 32.97 -14.25 18.80
C LEU A 301 32.77 -14.77 20.22
N LEU A 302 31.67 -14.38 20.87
CA LEU A 302 31.38 -14.71 22.27
C LEU A 302 30.82 -16.12 22.48
N LEU A 303 29.98 -16.60 21.55
CA LEU A 303 29.13 -17.77 21.78
C LEU A 303 29.37 -18.93 20.80
N ALA A 304 29.86 -18.68 19.58
CA ALA A 304 29.86 -19.72 18.53
C ALA A 304 30.66 -20.95 18.95
N LYS A 305 31.77 -20.79 19.69
CA LYS A 305 32.59 -21.90 20.20
C LYS A 305 31.91 -22.72 21.30
N LYS A 306 30.87 -22.20 21.97
CA LYS A 306 30.17 -22.87 23.08
C LYS A 306 29.06 -23.79 22.56
N ASP A 307 28.14 -23.24 21.78
CA ASP A 307 27.05 -23.99 21.15
C ASP A 307 26.55 -23.25 19.90
N LEU A 308 26.79 -23.84 18.74
CA LEU A 308 26.43 -23.24 17.46
C LEU A 308 24.91 -23.00 17.32
N PRO A 309 24.01 -23.97 17.60
CA PRO A 309 22.56 -23.73 17.54
C PRO A 309 22.07 -22.58 18.43
N SER A 310 22.55 -22.49 19.67
CA SER A 310 22.20 -21.41 20.61
C SER A 310 22.77 -20.07 20.15
N THR A 311 23.94 -20.07 19.53
CA THR A 311 24.52 -18.87 18.93
C THR A 311 23.67 -18.39 17.76
N MET A 312 23.26 -19.29 16.87
CA MET A 312 22.38 -18.94 15.75
C MET A 312 21.01 -18.43 16.24
N LEU A 313 20.46 -18.99 17.33
CA LEU A 313 19.27 -18.45 18.00
C LEU A 313 19.50 -17.00 18.45
N ALA A 314 20.58 -16.74 19.21
CA ALA A 314 20.90 -15.40 19.71
C ALA A 314 21.16 -14.40 18.57
N GLN A 315 21.88 -14.82 17.53
CA GLN A 315 22.09 -14.01 16.32
C GLN A 315 20.78 -13.63 15.66
N THR A 316 19.84 -14.57 15.59
CA THR A 316 18.53 -14.34 14.96
C THR A 316 17.67 -13.40 15.80
N PHE A 317 17.66 -13.56 17.13
CA PHE A 317 17.01 -12.60 18.04
C PHE A 317 17.60 -11.20 17.86
N ALA A 318 18.92 -11.05 17.91
CA ALA A 318 19.58 -9.76 17.69
C ALA A 318 19.25 -9.18 16.30
N PHE A 319 19.29 -10.01 15.26
CA PHE A 319 18.99 -9.58 13.90
C PHE A 319 17.55 -9.09 13.73
N VAL A 320 16.57 -9.74 14.36
CA VAL A 320 15.16 -9.37 14.25
C VAL A 320 14.81 -8.18 15.17
N SER A 321 15.27 -8.20 16.42
CA SER A 321 14.90 -7.18 17.42
C SER A 321 15.50 -5.80 17.13
N PHE A 322 16.70 -5.75 16.57
CA PHE A 322 17.37 -4.49 16.21
C PHE A 322 17.12 -4.09 14.75
N ASN A 323 16.25 -4.80 14.03
CA ASN A 323 15.91 -4.43 12.66
C ASN A 323 15.03 -3.18 12.61
N LYS A 324 15.28 -2.31 11.64
CA LYS A 324 14.42 -1.15 11.36
C LYS A 324 13.02 -1.50 10.84
N VAL A 325 12.86 -2.69 10.26
CA VAL A 325 11.58 -3.26 9.84
C VAL A 325 11.43 -4.64 10.47
N CYS A 326 10.42 -4.81 11.32
CA CYS A 326 10.15 -6.08 12.00
C CYS A 326 8.70 -6.51 11.80
N THR A 327 8.49 -7.71 11.24
CA THR A 327 7.17 -8.30 10.98
C THR A 327 7.03 -9.64 11.69
N SER A 328 5.80 -10.10 11.89
CA SER A 328 5.52 -11.35 12.62
C SER A 328 6.06 -12.61 11.92
N GLN A 329 6.25 -12.57 10.59
CA GLN A 329 6.84 -13.67 9.83
C GLN A 329 8.27 -13.99 10.31
N TYR A 330 9.02 -12.96 10.75
CA TYR A 330 10.41 -13.12 11.21
C TYR A 330 10.52 -13.92 12.51
N PHE A 331 9.42 -14.08 13.24
CA PHE A 331 9.43 -14.81 14.51
C PHE A 331 9.66 -16.31 14.29
N LEU A 332 9.31 -16.84 13.11
CA LEU A 332 9.66 -18.21 12.71
C LEU A 332 11.18 -18.42 12.68
N TRP A 333 11.97 -17.39 12.37
CA TRP A 333 13.42 -17.51 12.23
C TRP A 333 14.13 -17.85 13.52
N TYR A 334 13.64 -17.41 14.67
CA TYR A 334 14.18 -17.85 15.96
C TYR A 334 13.40 -19.01 16.56
N LEU A 335 12.09 -19.16 16.30
CA LEU A 335 11.32 -20.33 16.73
C LEU A 335 11.89 -21.65 16.20
N ILE A 336 12.47 -21.66 14.99
CA ILE A 336 13.12 -22.85 14.42
C ILE A 336 14.30 -23.36 15.27
N PHE A 337 14.95 -22.50 16.05
CA PHE A 337 16.09 -22.87 16.90
C PHE A 337 15.71 -23.20 18.36
N VAL A 338 14.53 -22.79 18.82
CA VAL A 338 14.06 -23.06 20.19
C VAL A 338 14.15 -24.55 20.57
N PRO A 339 13.78 -25.52 19.70
CA PRO A 339 13.93 -26.95 20.01
C PRO A 339 15.37 -27.37 20.37
N PHE A 340 16.38 -26.68 19.84
CA PHE A 340 17.79 -27.00 20.10
C PHE A 340 18.32 -26.33 21.38
N TYR A 341 17.86 -25.11 21.67
CA TYR A 341 18.29 -24.33 22.84
C TYR A 341 17.59 -24.77 24.14
N LEU A 342 16.27 -24.92 24.08
CA LEU A 342 15.43 -25.14 25.25
C LEU A 342 15.89 -26.32 26.14
N PRO A 343 16.29 -27.50 25.60
CA PRO A 343 16.69 -28.66 26.40
C PRO A 343 17.84 -28.44 27.38
N THR A 344 18.71 -27.47 27.10
CA THR A 344 19.90 -27.14 27.92
C THR A 344 19.80 -25.75 28.54
N SER A 345 18.69 -25.05 28.33
CA SER A 345 18.50 -23.66 28.75
C SER A 345 18.17 -23.52 30.24
N SER A 346 18.48 -22.34 30.78
CA SER A 346 18.04 -21.91 32.11
C SER A 346 16.51 -21.81 32.21
N LEU A 347 15.79 -21.66 31.09
CA LEU A 347 14.33 -21.54 31.04
C LEU A 347 13.60 -22.81 31.50
N LEU A 348 14.14 -23.99 31.18
CA LEU A 348 13.59 -25.25 31.72
C LEU A 348 14.10 -25.57 33.12
N GLN A 349 15.31 -25.14 33.46
CA GLN A 349 15.87 -25.31 34.80
C GLN A 349 15.12 -24.45 35.83
N LYS A 350 14.63 -23.28 35.42
CA LYS A 350 13.84 -22.35 36.23
C LYS A 350 12.45 -22.17 35.57
N PRO A 351 11.48 -23.07 35.81
CA PRO A 351 10.18 -23.07 35.11
C PRO A 351 9.43 -21.74 35.22
N LEU A 352 9.51 -21.06 36.37
CA LEU A 352 8.90 -19.74 36.53
C LEU A 352 9.49 -18.70 35.57
N LEU A 353 10.82 -18.69 35.38
CA LEU A 353 11.48 -17.83 34.41
C LEU A 353 11.04 -18.18 32.99
N GLY A 354 11.01 -19.48 32.65
CA GLY A 354 10.55 -19.95 31.33
C GLY A 354 9.11 -19.55 31.02
N LEU A 355 8.19 -19.74 31.97
CA LEU A 355 6.78 -19.35 31.82
C LEU A 355 6.62 -17.83 31.72
N THR A 356 7.36 -17.05 32.52
CA THR A 356 7.34 -15.58 32.45
C THR A 356 7.85 -15.09 31.09
N VAL A 357 8.95 -15.66 30.58
CA VAL A 357 9.47 -15.34 29.24
C VAL A 357 8.43 -15.63 28.17
N ALA A 358 7.82 -16.82 28.19
CA ALA A 358 6.79 -17.19 27.22
C ALA A 358 5.56 -16.26 27.30
N ALA A 359 5.08 -15.96 28.51
CA ALA A 359 3.93 -15.09 28.73
C ALA A 359 4.20 -13.66 28.26
N LEU A 360 5.35 -13.07 28.61
CA LEU A 360 5.70 -11.71 28.19
C LEU A 360 5.94 -11.61 26.69
N TRP A 361 6.56 -12.63 26.08
CA TRP A 361 6.77 -12.66 24.63
C TRP A 361 5.44 -12.70 23.87
N VAL A 362 4.47 -13.51 24.32
CA VAL A 362 3.12 -13.56 23.72
C VAL A 362 2.33 -12.27 24.02
N ALA A 363 2.36 -11.79 25.26
CA ALA A 363 1.59 -10.61 25.67
C ALA A 363 2.04 -9.35 24.93
N SER A 364 3.36 -9.12 24.82
CA SER A 364 3.88 -7.96 24.08
C SER A 364 3.49 -7.98 22.60
N GLN A 365 3.46 -9.15 21.96
CA GLN A 365 2.92 -9.29 20.60
C GLN A 365 1.43 -9.01 20.53
N GLY A 366 0.64 -9.57 21.46
CA GLY A 366 -0.80 -9.34 21.51
C GLY A 366 -1.15 -7.86 21.70
N LEU A 367 -0.41 -7.16 22.56
CA LEU A 367 -0.54 -5.72 22.77
C LEU A 367 -0.21 -4.94 21.49
N TRP A 368 0.90 -5.26 20.83
CA TRP A 368 1.26 -4.60 19.58
C TRP A 368 0.26 -4.90 18.45
N LEU A 369 -0.14 -6.16 18.28
CA LEU A 369 -1.13 -6.57 17.27
C LEU A 369 -2.49 -5.94 17.50
N GLN A 370 -2.88 -5.72 18.76
CA GLN A 370 -4.09 -4.97 19.07
C GLN A 370 -3.95 -3.53 18.58
N GLN A 371 -2.83 -2.85 18.82
CA GLN A 371 -2.60 -1.47 18.34
C GLN A 371 -2.54 -1.40 16.81
N GLY A 372 -1.87 -2.37 16.17
CA GLY A 372 -1.82 -2.51 14.72
C GLY A 372 -3.19 -2.81 14.11
N PHE A 373 -4.02 -3.62 14.79
CA PHE A 373 -5.39 -3.88 14.36
C PHE A 373 -6.25 -2.63 14.44
N GLN A 374 -6.14 -1.87 15.54
CA GLN A 374 -6.82 -0.58 15.67
C GLN A 374 -6.40 0.38 14.55
N LEU A 375 -5.10 0.45 14.22
CA LEU A 375 -4.60 1.29 13.14
C LEU A 375 -5.09 0.85 11.77
N GLU A 376 -4.89 -0.41 11.40
CA GLU A 376 -5.07 -0.87 10.02
C GLU A 376 -6.51 -1.24 9.69
N PHE A 377 -7.23 -1.85 10.63
CA PHE A 377 -8.59 -2.36 10.38
C PHE A 377 -9.66 -1.43 10.91
N ASN A 378 -9.42 -0.75 12.04
CA ASN A 378 -10.39 0.18 12.61
C ASN A 378 -10.10 1.64 12.25
N GLY A 379 -8.98 1.94 11.58
CA GLY A 379 -8.60 3.30 11.19
C GLY A 379 -8.31 4.24 12.37
N ILE A 380 -8.12 3.70 13.58
CA ILE A 380 -7.81 4.47 14.78
C ILE A 380 -6.31 4.76 14.80
N SER A 381 -5.93 6.03 14.72
CA SER A 381 -4.53 6.42 14.87
C SER A 381 -4.00 6.01 16.24
N THR A 382 -3.15 4.99 16.27
CA THR A 382 -2.51 4.48 17.50
C THR A 382 -1.02 4.82 17.56
N PHE A 383 -0.47 5.60 16.62
CA PHE A 383 0.98 5.86 16.51
C PHE A 383 1.64 6.27 17.84
N ILE A 384 1.06 7.24 18.55
CA ILE A 384 1.54 7.71 19.86
C ILE A 384 0.33 7.85 20.82
N PRO A 385 0.40 7.34 22.06
CA PRO A 385 1.48 6.52 22.61
C PRO A 385 1.39 5.03 22.23
N GLY A 386 0.30 4.56 21.61
CA GLY A 386 -0.05 3.14 21.47
C GLY A 386 1.00 2.25 20.79
N LEU A 387 1.15 2.36 19.48
CA LEU A 387 2.13 1.63 18.67
C LEU A 387 3.56 1.90 19.12
N TRP A 388 3.88 3.15 19.47
CA TRP A 388 5.21 3.50 19.97
C TRP A 388 5.56 2.74 21.26
N LEU A 389 4.71 2.83 22.29
CA LEU A 389 4.94 2.18 23.60
C LEU A 389 4.90 0.66 23.48
N SER A 390 3.99 0.10 22.68
CA SER A 390 3.93 -1.35 22.43
C SER A 390 5.16 -1.85 21.66
N SER A 391 5.71 -1.07 20.73
CA SER A 391 6.97 -1.41 20.03
C SER A 391 8.16 -1.37 20.99
N LEU A 392 8.25 -0.37 21.87
CA LEU A 392 9.28 -0.30 22.92
C LEU A 392 9.16 -1.45 23.93
N LEU A 393 7.94 -1.81 24.32
CA LEU A 393 7.69 -2.95 25.20
C LEU A 393 8.14 -4.26 24.54
N PHE A 394 7.73 -4.51 23.29
CA PHE A 394 8.15 -5.68 22.52
C PHE A 394 9.67 -5.73 22.38
N PHE A 395 10.31 -4.62 22.03
CA PHE A 395 11.76 -4.52 21.93
C PHE A 395 12.44 -4.85 23.27
N SER A 396 11.97 -4.27 24.38
CA SER A 396 12.53 -4.50 25.72
C SER A 396 12.41 -5.96 26.15
N VAL A 397 11.27 -6.59 25.88
CA VAL A 397 11.06 -8.03 26.15
C VAL A 397 12.04 -8.87 25.32
N ASN A 398 12.20 -8.59 24.03
CA ASN A 398 13.13 -9.36 23.20
C ASN A 398 14.60 -9.12 23.58
N ALA A 399 14.99 -7.90 23.96
CA ALA A 399 16.33 -7.60 24.45
C ALA A 399 16.64 -8.35 25.75
N TRP A 400 15.66 -8.44 26.66
CA TRP A 400 15.78 -9.24 27.88
C TRP A 400 15.90 -10.74 27.58
N ILE A 401 15.09 -11.27 26.67
CA ILE A 401 15.18 -12.66 26.21
C ILE A 401 16.55 -12.92 25.59
N LEU A 402 17.05 -12.02 24.73
CA LEU A 402 18.39 -12.10 24.17
C LEU A 402 19.44 -12.19 25.30
N GLY A 403 19.36 -11.31 26.31
CA GLY A 403 20.21 -11.38 27.51
C GLY A 403 20.22 -12.77 28.15
N ILE A 404 19.04 -13.36 28.39
CA ILE A 404 18.92 -14.72 28.94
C ILE A 404 19.55 -15.77 28.00
N THR A 405 19.33 -15.67 26.68
CA THR A 405 19.90 -16.63 25.72
C THR A 405 21.42 -16.55 25.62
N THR A 406 22.01 -15.40 25.90
CA THR A 406 23.48 -15.21 25.91
C THR A 406 24.15 -15.65 27.21
N GLN A 407 23.40 -15.75 28.31
CA GLN A 407 23.89 -16.29 29.57
C GLN A 407 24.02 -17.81 29.45
N ALA A 408 25.27 -18.30 29.41
CA ALA A 408 25.54 -19.73 29.32
C ALA A 408 24.92 -20.49 30.51
N PRO A 409 24.50 -21.76 30.32
CA PRO A 409 24.27 -22.66 31.44
C PRO A 409 25.57 -22.73 32.26
N THR A 410 25.49 -22.39 33.53
CA THR A 410 26.63 -22.25 34.44
C THR A 410 27.51 -23.51 34.46
N HIS A 411 28.74 -23.40 33.96
CA HIS A 411 29.90 -23.69 34.79
C HIS A 411 30.63 -22.35 35.01
N HIS A 412 30.80 -21.99 36.27
CA HIS A 412 31.32 -20.70 36.74
C HIS A 412 32.60 -20.27 36.02
N VAL A 413 32.50 -19.22 35.21
CA VAL A 413 33.62 -18.35 34.85
C VAL A 413 33.07 -16.94 34.83
N GLU A 414 33.55 -16.10 35.74
CA GLU A 414 33.28 -14.66 35.77
C GLU A 414 33.78 -14.03 34.47
N LEU A 415 32.90 -13.38 33.71
CA LEU A 415 33.29 -12.53 32.58
C LEU A 415 33.70 -11.14 33.10
N PRO A 416 34.69 -10.47 32.49
CA PRO A 416 35.11 -9.12 32.87
C PRO A 416 33.98 -8.11 32.71
N ALA A 417 33.97 -7.08 33.56
CA ALA A 417 32.95 -6.04 33.75
C ALA A 417 32.58 -5.15 32.53
N LEU A 418 32.98 -5.52 31.31
CA LEU A 418 32.66 -4.81 30.06
C LEU A 418 31.34 -5.23 29.41
N VAL A 419 30.62 -6.21 29.98
CA VAL A 419 29.33 -6.71 29.47
C VAL A 419 28.28 -6.83 30.60
N ASP A 420 28.23 -5.87 31.52
CA ASP A 420 27.04 -5.66 32.36
C ASP A 420 26.14 -4.61 31.67
N LEU A 421 25.59 -4.99 30.50
CA LEU A 421 24.54 -4.25 29.78
C LEU A 421 23.22 -4.42 30.55
N ARG A 422 23.16 -3.86 31.76
CA ARG A 422 21.88 -3.55 32.40
C ARG A 422 21.14 -2.59 31.48
N CYS A 423 19.83 -2.79 31.34
CA CYS A 423 18.93 -2.13 30.38
C CYS A 423 19.00 -0.58 30.28
N THR A 424 19.78 0.10 31.11
CA THR A 424 19.90 1.55 31.24
C THR A 424 20.45 2.24 29.97
N ALA A 425 21.52 1.73 29.35
CA ALA A 425 22.15 2.41 28.22
C ALA A 425 21.30 2.42 26.92
N VAL A 426 20.39 1.46 26.78
CA VAL A 426 19.49 1.35 25.62
C VAL A 426 18.22 2.21 25.81
N LEU A 427 17.83 2.48 27.06
CA LEU A 427 16.71 3.38 27.41
C LEU A 427 17.10 4.87 27.33
N GLU A 428 18.35 5.23 27.59
CA GLU A 428 18.83 6.62 27.54
C GLU A 428 18.90 7.22 26.13
N LEU A 429 19.10 6.41 25.09
CA LEU A 429 19.13 6.85 23.70
C LEU A 429 17.73 7.13 23.10
N ALA A 430 16.67 6.61 23.73
CA ALA A 430 15.29 6.72 23.22
C ALA A 430 14.47 7.88 23.85
N THR A 431 14.94 8.45 24.97
CA THR A 431 14.20 9.45 25.76
C THR A 431 14.60 10.90 25.51
N THR A 432 15.57 11.18 24.63
CA THR A 432 16.18 12.53 24.49
C THR A 432 15.42 13.52 23.59
N PHE A 433 14.20 13.23 23.12
CA PHE A 433 13.43 14.20 22.30
C PHE A 433 11.98 14.38 22.81
N HIS A 434 11.67 15.62 23.20
CA HIS A 434 10.61 16.08 24.12
C HIS A 434 9.17 16.25 23.56
N THR A 435 8.20 15.91 24.43
CA THR A 435 6.91 16.49 24.92
C THR A 435 6.19 17.76 24.31
N PRO A 436 4.91 18.12 24.69
CA PRO A 436 3.69 18.02 23.85
C PRO A 436 2.81 19.31 23.78
N LEU A 437 1.64 19.30 23.10
CA LEU A 437 0.53 20.28 23.32
C LEU A 437 -0.80 19.80 22.68
N VAL A 438 -1.87 19.54 23.46
CA VAL A 438 -3.28 19.68 23.01
C VAL A 438 -4.21 19.95 24.22
N SER A 439 -5.09 20.96 24.08
CA SER A 439 -6.14 21.39 25.02
C SER A 439 -7.58 21.11 24.49
N HIS A 440 -8.60 21.43 25.29
CA HIS A 440 -9.91 20.79 25.51
C HIS A 440 -11.18 21.29 24.72
N PHE A 441 -12.14 20.34 24.48
CA PHE A 441 -13.66 20.36 24.47
C PHE A 441 -14.50 21.20 23.44
N PRO A 442 -15.83 20.96 23.19
CA PRO A 442 -16.74 19.79 23.39
C PRO A 442 -17.71 19.45 22.19
N GLU A 443 -18.66 18.52 22.44
CA GLU A 443 -19.52 17.68 21.59
C GLU A 443 -20.75 18.29 20.84
N ARG A 444 -21.20 17.60 19.76
CA ARG A 444 -22.63 17.26 19.51
C ARG A 444 -22.81 16.04 18.57
N LYS A 445 -23.90 15.29 18.78
CA LYS A 445 -24.27 13.98 18.16
C LYS A 445 -25.25 14.16 16.99
N VAL A 446 -25.07 13.39 15.89
CA VAL A 446 -26.16 12.81 15.06
C VAL A 446 -25.69 11.47 14.47
N MET A 447 -26.62 10.54 14.28
CA MET A 447 -26.46 9.09 14.12
C MET A 447 -27.05 8.60 12.78
N LEU A 448 -26.40 7.57 12.19
CA LEU A 448 -26.93 6.53 11.26
C LEU A 448 -27.30 6.96 9.82
N THR A 449 -27.09 6.20 8.73
CA THR A 449 -26.40 4.93 8.40
C THR A 449 -26.40 4.78 6.86
N ALA A 450 -25.33 4.24 6.27
CA ALA A 450 -25.33 3.03 5.41
C ALA A 450 -23.97 2.86 4.68
N PRO A 451 -23.44 1.62 4.55
CA PRO A 451 -22.07 1.33 4.17
C PRO A 451 -21.89 1.11 2.66
N VAL A 452 -20.75 1.54 2.13
CA VAL A 452 -20.23 1.06 0.82
C VAL A 452 -19.27 -0.10 1.14
N PRO A 453 -19.39 -1.26 0.45
CA PRO A 453 -18.60 -2.44 0.79
C PRO A 453 -17.16 -2.30 0.29
N VAL A 454 -16.19 -2.33 1.21
CA VAL A 454 -14.76 -2.38 0.89
C VAL A 454 -14.32 -3.84 0.89
N GLY A 455 -14.02 -4.39 -0.30
CA GLY A 455 -13.60 -5.78 -0.41
C GLY A 455 -13.33 -6.31 -1.83
N ARG A 456 -13.21 -5.47 -2.86
CA ARG A 456 -12.73 -5.92 -4.18
C ARG A 456 -11.37 -5.31 -4.46
N HIS A 457 -10.44 -6.16 -4.90
CA HIS A 457 -9.33 -5.73 -5.74
C HIS A 457 -9.86 -4.70 -6.75
N ILE A 458 -9.18 -3.57 -6.89
CA ILE A 458 -9.30 -2.78 -8.11
C ILE A 458 -8.67 -3.65 -9.20
N THR A 459 -9.46 -4.61 -9.68
CA THR A 459 -9.24 -5.21 -10.99
C THR A 459 -9.21 -4.01 -11.91
N ILE A 460 -8.15 -3.82 -12.69
CA ILE A 460 -8.21 -2.86 -13.80
C ILE A 460 -9.44 -3.27 -14.58
N MET A 461 -10.49 -2.46 -14.47
CA MET A 461 -11.79 -2.82 -15.00
C MET A 461 -11.60 -2.98 -16.50
N ASP A 462 -11.79 -4.19 -17.01
CA ASP A 462 -11.72 -4.41 -18.45
C ASP A 462 -12.92 -3.71 -19.09
N LEU A 463 -12.68 -2.46 -19.51
CA LEU A 463 -13.69 -1.62 -20.14
C LEU A 463 -14.26 -2.27 -21.40
N SER A 464 -13.52 -3.15 -22.08
CA SER A 464 -14.02 -3.79 -23.29
C SER A 464 -15.20 -4.74 -23.03
N ALA A 465 -15.21 -5.37 -21.84
CA ALA A 465 -16.22 -6.35 -21.42
C ALA A 465 -17.48 -5.73 -20.82
N LEU A 466 -17.52 -4.41 -20.57
CA LEU A 466 -18.67 -3.74 -19.95
C LEU A 466 -19.77 -3.40 -20.97
N PRO A 467 -21.06 -3.41 -20.58
CA PRO A 467 -22.16 -2.92 -21.42
C PRO A 467 -22.01 -1.46 -21.84
N ASP A 468 -22.55 -1.08 -23.01
CA ASP A 468 -22.43 0.27 -23.59
C ASP A 468 -23.09 1.38 -22.73
N ASP A 469 -24.01 1.01 -21.86
CA ASP A 469 -24.72 1.87 -20.91
C ASP A 469 -24.20 1.75 -19.47
N PHE A 470 -23.07 1.06 -19.26
CA PHE A 470 -22.52 0.80 -17.94
C PHE A 470 -22.38 2.06 -17.09
N PHE A 471 -21.75 3.12 -17.63
CA PHE A 471 -21.53 4.36 -16.86
C PHE A 471 -22.83 5.14 -16.60
N VAL A 472 -23.84 5.00 -17.46
CA VAL A 472 -25.15 5.62 -17.24
C VAL A 472 -25.86 4.96 -16.08
N THR A 473 -25.88 3.63 -16.05
CA THR A 473 -26.57 2.83 -15.03
C THR A 473 -25.81 2.77 -13.70
N SER A 474 -24.47 2.64 -13.74
CA SER A 474 -23.65 2.53 -12.52
C SER A 474 -23.58 3.83 -11.72
N SER A 475 -23.73 4.97 -12.39
CA SER A 475 -23.70 6.30 -11.77
C SER A 475 -25.09 6.93 -11.66
N GLN A 476 -26.15 6.13 -11.84
CA GLN A 476 -27.54 6.58 -11.79
C GLN A 476 -27.96 6.94 -10.36
N PHE A 477 -28.38 8.18 -10.15
CA PHE A 477 -28.93 8.64 -8.87
C PHE A 477 -30.46 8.73 -8.87
N THR A 478 -31.07 8.96 -10.04
CA THR A 478 -32.52 9.11 -10.24
C THR A 478 -33.17 7.81 -10.69
N LYS A 479 -34.50 7.67 -10.55
CA LYS A 479 -35.21 6.45 -10.99
C LYS A 479 -35.14 6.27 -12.50
N ASN A 480 -35.22 7.36 -13.24
CA ASN A 480 -35.07 7.42 -14.70
C ASN A 480 -33.70 8.00 -15.07
N ALA A 481 -33.10 7.49 -16.15
CA ALA A 481 -31.89 8.03 -16.74
C ALA A 481 -32.04 8.14 -18.25
N TYR A 482 -31.45 9.19 -18.83
CA TYR A 482 -31.57 9.52 -20.24
C TYR A 482 -30.19 9.64 -20.91
N ARG A 483 -30.14 9.29 -22.19
CA ARG A 483 -28.95 9.47 -23.05
C ARG A 483 -29.15 10.59 -24.09
N ASP A 484 -30.35 11.15 -24.15
CA ASP A 484 -30.73 12.23 -25.06
C ASP A 484 -31.64 13.23 -24.35
N GLU A 485 -31.92 14.36 -25.02
CA GLU A 485 -32.92 15.34 -24.61
C GLU A 485 -34.28 14.69 -24.34
N TYR A 486 -34.96 15.17 -23.29
CA TYR A 486 -36.32 14.79 -22.92
C TYR A 486 -37.12 16.04 -22.53
N PRO A 487 -38.47 15.98 -22.45
CA PRO A 487 -39.32 17.18 -22.41
C PRO A 487 -38.93 18.24 -21.36
N SER A 488 -38.53 17.80 -20.16
CA SER A 488 -38.22 18.68 -19.02
C SER A 488 -36.89 19.40 -19.12
N ILE A 489 -36.01 19.01 -20.06
CA ILE A 489 -34.73 19.67 -20.36
C ILE A 489 -34.66 20.22 -21.80
N SER A 490 -35.78 20.21 -22.52
CA SER A 490 -35.80 20.61 -23.93
C SER A 490 -35.55 22.12 -24.13
N PRO A 491 -34.57 22.54 -24.96
CA PRO A 491 -34.32 23.96 -25.24
C PRO A 491 -35.51 24.68 -25.88
N SER A 492 -36.44 23.94 -26.48
CA SER A 492 -37.66 24.50 -27.08
C SER A 492 -38.79 24.68 -26.06
N SER A 493 -38.63 24.18 -24.84
CA SER A 493 -39.62 24.30 -23.77
C SER A 493 -39.73 25.75 -23.31
N PRO A 494 -40.94 26.36 -23.29
CA PRO A 494 -41.13 27.71 -22.75
C PRO A 494 -40.67 27.84 -21.29
N ALA A 495 -40.71 26.75 -20.52
CA ALA A 495 -40.30 26.73 -19.12
C ALA A 495 -38.78 26.88 -18.92
N LEU A 496 -37.98 26.65 -19.97
CA LEU A 496 -36.51 26.78 -19.93
C LEU A 496 -35.99 27.99 -20.70
N SER A 497 -36.89 28.88 -21.13
CA SER A 497 -36.54 30.10 -21.86
C SER A 497 -35.46 30.91 -21.14
N GLN A 498 -34.43 31.29 -21.89
CA GLN A 498 -33.31 32.12 -21.46
C GLN A 498 -33.44 33.55 -21.99
N LYS A 499 -34.64 33.95 -22.43
CA LYS A 499 -34.89 35.31 -22.92
C LYS A 499 -34.46 36.36 -21.89
N GLY A 500 -33.71 37.35 -22.35
CA GLY A 500 -33.15 38.40 -21.50
C GLY A 500 -31.80 38.05 -20.87
N LYS A 501 -31.35 36.79 -20.93
CA LYS A 501 -30.12 36.33 -20.28
C LYS A 501 -28.89 36.52 -21.17
N ILE A 502 -27.79 36.90 -20.55
CA ILE A 502 -26.45 36.99 -21.14
C ILE A 502 -25.62 35.82 -20.61
N VAL A 503 -25.11 34.99 -21.52
CA VAL A 503 -24.47 33.71 -21.18
C VAL A 503 -23.05 33.65 -21.70
N ILE A 504 -22.10 33.36 -20.81
CA ILE A 504 -20.68 33.21 -21.12
C ILE A 504 -20.36 31.72 -21.21
N VAL A 505 -19.74 31.29 -22.31
CA VAL A 505 -19.35 29.89 -22.51
C VAL A 505 -17.85 29.81 -22.83
N THR A 506 -17.08 29.17 -21.95
CA THR A 506 -15.66 28.90 -22.21
C THR A 506 -15.46 27.61 -22.99
N GLY A 507 -14.40 27.51 -23.80
CA GLY A 507 -14.19 26.37 -24.68
C GLY A 507 -15.22 26.25 -25.80
N ALA A 508 -15.82 27.36 -26.23
CA ALA A 508 -16.99 27.40 -27.11
C ALA A 508 -16.71 27.10 -28.61
N SER A 509 -15.44 26.99 -29.01
CA SER A 509 -15.06 26.74 -30.40
C SER A 509 -15.41 25.35 -30.94
N GLN A 510 -15.63 24.34 -30.08
CA GLN A 510 -15.82 22.95 -30.49
C GLN A 510 -16.52 22.10 -29.43
N GLY A 511 -16.87 20.85 -29.78
CA GLY A 511 -17.37 19.84 -28.84
C GLY A 511 -18.61 20.31 -28.06
N LEU A 512 -18.64 20.02 -26.75
CA LEU A 512 -19.74 20.42 -25.87
C LEU A 512 -19.96 21.95 -25.84
N GLY A 513 -18.89 22.75 -25.90
CA GLY A 513 -19.01 24.20 -25.90
C GLY A 513 -19.85 24.73 -27.06
N ARG A 514 -19.57 24.25 -28.28
CA ARG A 514 -20.30 24.62 -29.52
C ARG A 514 -21.65 23.93 -29.62
N HIS A 515 -21.66 22.60 -29.55
CA HIS A 515 -22.81 21.79 -29.96
C HIS A 515 -23.81 21.51 -28.84
N ALA A 516 -23.39 21.62 -27.56
CA ALA A 516 -24.29 21.44 -26.42
C ALA A 516 -24.68 22.80 -25.83
N PHE A 517 -23.72 23.52 -25.26
CA PHE A 517 -24.03 24.69 -24.43
C PHE A 517 -24.43 25.91 -25.25
N ALA A 518 -23.59 26.37 -26.20
CA ALA A 518 -23.94 27.52 -27.03
C ALA A 518 -25.24 27.26 -27.81
N ALA A 519 -25.35 26.08 -28.46
CA ALA A 519 -26.51 25.71 -29.25
C ALA A 519 -27.82 25.67 -28.43
N SER A 520 -27.81 25.06 -27.24
CA SER A 520 -29.01 24.97 -26.39
C SER A 520 -29.43 26.35 -25.87
N PHE A 521 -28.50 27.20 -25.44
CA PHE A 521 -28.84 28.56 -24.98
C PHE A 521 -29.30 29.46 -26.14
N ALA A 522 -28.78 29.31 -27.34
CA ALA A 522 -29.30 29.98 -28.54
C ALA A 522 -30.74 29.55 -28.84
N LYS A 523 -31.00 28.24 -28.89
CA LYS A 523 -32.36 27.67 -29.11
C LYS A 523 -33.35 28.13 -28.04
N ALA A 524 -32.92 28.20 -26.77
CA ALA A 524 -33.70 28.71 -25.65
C ALA A 524 -33.83 30.23 -25.61
N LYS A 525 -33.47 30.94 -26.69
CA LYS A 525 -33.67 32.38 -26.88
C LYS A 525 -32.88 33.27 -25.91
N ALA A 526 -31.67 32.85 -25.51
CA ALA A 526 -30.74 33.76 -24.83
C ALA A 526 -30.55 35.06 -25.62
N SER A 527 -30.45 36.20 -24.92
CA SER A 527 -30.30 37.51 -25.57
C SER A 527 -28.87 37.73 -26.06
N ALA A 528 -27.89 37.19 -25.35
CA ALA A 528 -26.50 37.27 -25.76
C ALA A 528 -25.69 36.03 -25.39
N LEU A 529 -24.74 35.68 -26.26
CA LEU A 529 -23.68 34.70 -26.00
C LEU A 529 -22.31 35.36 -26.08
N VAL A 530 -21.49 35.11 -25.06
CA VAL A 530 -20.06 35.46 -25.04
C VAL A 530 -19.27 34.16 -25.16
N LEU A 531 -18.70 33.92 -26.33
CA LEU A 531 -18.02 32.68 -26.69
C LEU A 531 -16.50 32.87 -26.53
N VAL A 532 -15.90 32.08 -25.64
CA VAL A 532 -14.50 32.19 -25.27
C VAL A 532 -13.75 30.91 -25.62
N ALA A 533 -12.68 31.01 -26.40
CA ALA A 533 -11.77 29.91 -26.72
C ALA A 533 -10.48 30.48 -27.32
N ARG A 534 -9.49 29.63 -27.66
CA ARG A 534 -8.22 30.10 -28.24
C ARG A 534 -8.27 30.28 -29.76
N ASN A 535 -9.12 29.50 -30.45
CA ASN A 535 -9.18 29.50 -31.91
C ASN A 535 -10.25 30.48 -32.41
N ALA A 536 -9.80 31.66 -32.85
CA ALA A 536 -10.66 32.73 -33.36
C ALA A 536 -11.54 32.27 -34.54
N LYS A 537 -10.98 31.50 -35.48
CA LYS A 537 -11.71 31.05 -36.67
C LYS A 537 -12.87 30.14 -36.31
N GLU A 538 -12.62 29.17 -35.42
CA GLU A 538 -13.67 28.24 -34.98
C GLU A 538 -14.71 28.93 -34.08
N LEU A 539 -14.32 29.96 -33.33
CA LEU A 539 -15.29 30.79 -32.59
C LEU A 539 -16.24 31.53 -33.52
N GLU A 540 -15.73 32.11 -34.61
CA GLU A 540 -16.59 32.79 -35.59
C GLU A 540 -17.53 31.80 -36.28
N ALA A 541 -17.07 30.58 -36.57
CA ALA A 541 -17.92 29.52 -37.10
C ALA A 541 -19.04 29.14 -36.12
N THR A 542 -18.72 28.94 -34.83
CA THR A 542 -19.75 28.76 -33.79
C THR A 542 -20.70 29.95 -33.76
N ALA A 543 -20.19 31.19 -33.81
CA ALA A 543 -21.02 32.39 -33.72
C ALA A 543 -22.00 32.51 -34.88
N ALA A 544 -21.59 32.14 -36.11
CA ALA A 544 -22.47 32.08 -37.27
C ALA A 544 -23.61 31.07 -37.04
N GLU A 545 -23.30 29.85 -36.60
CA GLU A 545 -24.31 28.82 -36.29
C GLU A 545 -25.29 29.27 -35.21
N MET A 546 -24.82 29.99 -34.17
CA MET A 546 -25.70 30.48 -33.11
C MET A 546 -26.68 31.54 -33.63
N ARG A 547 -26.23 32.40 -34.54
CA ARG A 547 -27.10 33.40 -35.19
C ARG A 547 -28.10 32.74 -36.16
N GLU A 548 -27.76 31.62 -36.77
CA GLU A 548 -28.72 30.84 -37.56
C GLU A 548 -29.80 30.21 -36.67
N LEU A 549 -29.42 29.64 -35.52
CA LEU A 549 -30.36 29.07 -34.55
C LEU A 549 -31.27 30.13 -33.89
N ASN A 550 -30.74 31.33 -33.67
CA ASN A 550 -31.48 32.44 -33.09
C ASN A 550 -31.07 33.78 -33.74
N PRO A 551 -31.79 34.25 -34.78
CA PRO A 551 -31.42 35.47 -35.51
C PRO A 551 -31.32 36.74 -34.65
N ASP A 552 -32.03 36.78 -33.51
CA ASP A 552 -32.06 37.92 -32.61
C ASP A 552 -30.92 37.91 -31.57
N ILE A 553 -30.09 36.87 -31.54
CA ILE A 553 -29.04 36.73 -30.52
C ILE A 553 -27.83 37.62 -30.82
N LYS A 554 -27.38 38.36 -29.81
CA LYS A 554 -26.06 39.01 -29.87
C LYS A 554 -24.98 37.97 -29.57
N VAL A 555 -23.95 37.89 -30.41
CA VAL A 555 -22.81 36.98 -30.16
C VAL A 555 -21.52 37.77 -30.18
N GLN A 556 -20.76 37.70 -29.08
CA GLN A 556 -19.39 38.17 -28.97
C GLN A 556 -18.44 36.99 -28.90
N THR A 557 -17.33 37.08 -29.63
CA THR A 557 -16.26 36.08 -29.67
C THR A 557 -15.01 36.67 -29.05
N HIS A 558 -14.35 35.90 -28.19
CA HIS A 558 -13.09 36.30 -27.56
C HIS A 558 -12.07 35.18 -27.68
N ALA A 559 -11.07 35.42 -28.53
CA ALA A 559 -9.97 34.50 -28.80
C ALA A 559 -8.86 34.64 -27.74
N ILE A 560 -9.04 34.02 -26.58
CA ILE A 560 -8.12 34.15 -25.43
C ILE A 560 -7.79 32.80 -24.77
N ASP A 561 -6.72 32.80 -23.96
CA ASP A 561 -6.38 31.68 -23.09
C ASP A 561 -6.92 31.92 -21.68
N ILE A 562 -7.76 31.02 -21.17
CA ILE A 562 -8.34 31.15 -19.82
C ILE A 562 -7.31 31.02 -18.70
N ARG A 563 -6.05 30.74 -18.99
CA ARG A 563 -4.95 30.76 -18.00
C ARG A 563 -4.35 32.15 -17.80
N SER A 564 -4.67 33.09 -18.69
CA SER A 564 -4.16 34.47 -18.71
C SER A 564 -5.06 35.39 -17.89
N GLU A 565 -4.53 35.91 -16.78
CA GLU A 565 -5.26 36.85 -15.92
C GLU A 565 -5.57 38.17 -16.62
N GLU A 566 -4.65 38.63 -17.46
CA GLU A 566 -4.78 39.88 -18.22
C GLU A 566 -5.90 39.77 -19.26
N ASP A 567 -5.92 38.68 -20.03
CA ASP A 567 -6.94 38.44 -21.04
C ASP A 567 -8.33 38.30 -20.41
N ILE A 568 -8.43 37.62 -19.28
CA ILE A 568 -9.70 37.47 -18.56
C ILE A 568 -10.18 38.82 -18.04
N LYS A 569 -9.32 39.63 -17.42
CA LYS A 569 -9.71 40.99 -16.99
C LYS A 569 -10.20 41.83 -18.17
N ALA A 570 -9.49 41.79 -19.30
CA ALA A 570 -9.89 42.50 -20.51
C ALA A 570 -11.24 42.00 -21.06
N LEU A 571 -11.48 40.69 -21.07
CA LEU A 571 -12.76 40.09 -21.42
C LEU A 571 -13.89 40.65 -20.56
N TYR A 572 -13.77 40.62 -19.23
CA TYR A 572 -14.84 41.07 -18.34
C TYR A 572 -15.07 42.59 -18.39
N VAL A 573 -14.04 43.39 -18.68
CA VAL A 573 -14.21 44.82 -19.03
C VAL A 573 -15.05 44.99 -20.29
N SER A 574 -14.79 44.19 -21.33
CA SER A 574 -15.58 44.20 -22.57
C SER A 574 -17.04 43.82 -22.32
N ILE A 575 -17.29 42.75 -21.55
CA ILE A 575 -18.63 42.30 -21.19
C ILE A 575 -19.38 43.39 -20.41
N LYS A 576 -18.73 44.00 -19.42
CA LYS A 576 -19.32 45.10 -18.63
C LYS A 576 -19.67 46.30 -19.50
N LYS A 577 -18.81 46.63 -20.48
CA LYS A 577 -19.04 47.75 -21.39
C LYS A 577 -20.25 47.51 -22.32
N GLU A 578 -20.35 46.32 -22.90
CA GLU A 578 -21.42 46.01 -23.87
C GLU A 578 -22.76 45.70 -23.18
N PHE A 579 -22.72 44.89 -22.13
CA PHE A 579 -23.92 44.29 -21.53
C PHE A 579 -24.19 44.75 -20.10
N GLY A 580 -23.25 45.45 -19.46
CA GLY A 580 -23.32 45.86 -18.04
C GLY A 580 -23.08 44.73 -17.05
N THR A 581 -23.45 43.49 -17.39
CA THR A 581 -23.46 42.32 -16.49
C THR A 581 -23.51 41.02 -17.29
N ALA A 582 -23.60 39.87 -16.61
CA ALA A 582 -23.89 38.56 -17.18
C ALA A 582 -24.80 37.75 -16.23
N ASP A 583 -25.47 36.71 -16.71
CA ASP A 583 -26.43 35.92 -15.93
C ASP A 583 -25.99 34.46 -15.72
N VAL A 584 -25.31 33.88 -16.71
CA VAL A 584 -24.85 32.49 -16.64
C VAL A 584 -23.39 32.41 -17.09
N LEU A 585 -22.55 31.76 -16.31
CA LEU A 585 -21.20 31.36 -16.70
C LEU A 585 -21.14 29.83 -16.82
N ILE A 586 -20.76 29.34 -18.00
CA ILE A 586 -20.48 27.93 -18.25
C ILE A 586 -18.97 27.75 -18.40
N ASN A 587 -18.33 27.27 -17.33
CA ASN A 587 -16.93 26.90 -17.33
C ASN A 587 -16.76 25.52 -17.99
N ASN A 588 -16.75 25.50 -19.32
CA ASN A 588 -16.64 24.29 -20.13
C ASN A 588 -15.22 24.00 -20.64
N ALA A 589 -14.37 25.02 -20.81
CA ALA A 589 -12.99 24.80 -21.25
C ALA A 589 -12.26 23.80 -20.34
N GLY A 590 -11.59 22.83 -20.95
CA GLY A 590 -10.82 21.85 -20.21
C GLY A 590 -9.79 21.10 -21.06
N SER A 591 -8.84 20.45 -20.39
CA SER A 591 -7.86 19.55 -20.98
C SER A 591 -7.69 18.28 -20.16
N GLY A 592 -7.25 17.21 -20.82
CA GLY A 592 -6.86 15.95 -20.19
C GLY A 592 -5.71 15.34 -20.97
N LYS A 593 -4.54 16.01 -20.94
CA LYS A 593 -3.38 15.65 -21.77
C LYS A 593 -2.72 14.33 -21.33
N SER A 594 -2.74 14.05 -20.02
CA SER A 594 -2.10 12.84 -19.51
C SER A 594 -2.95 11.59 -19.72
N ALA A 595 -2.32 10.53 -20.23
CA ALA A 595 -2.89 9.20 -20.38
C ALA A 595 -1.99 8.08 -19.83
N LEU A 596 -1.12 8.42 -18.89
CA LEU A 596 -0.12 7.50 -18.32
C LEU A 596 -0.40 7.22 -16.83
N PRO A 597 0.07 6.07 -16.30
CA PRO A 597 0.09 5.81 -14.87
C PRO A 597 0.76 6.95 -14.12
N ILE A 598 0.34 7.26 -12.88
CA ILE A 598 0.82 8.44 -12.14
C ILE A 598 2.36 8.52 -12.03
N LYS A 599 3.04 7.38 -11.96
CA LYS A 599 4.52 7.27 -11.91
C LYS A 599 5.23 7.69 -13.21
N GLU A 600 4.50 7.73 -14.32
CA GLU A 600 5.01 7.98 -15.68
C GLU A 600 4.52 9.32 -16.27
N VAL A 601 3.57 10.00 -15.60
CA VAL A 601 3.05 11.28 -16.09
C VAL A 601 4.16 12.34 -16.06
N ASP A 602 4.36 13.05 -17.17
CA ASP A 602 5.20 14.26 -17.19
C ASP A 602 4.56 15.31 -16.27
N PRO A 603 5.26 15.79 -15.22
CA PRO A 603 4.75 16.85 -14.36
C PRO A 603 4.27 18.09 -15.13
N LYS A 604 4.84 18.42 -16.29
CA LYS A 604 4.40 19.55 -17.12
C LYS A 604 2.99 19.36 -17.66
N ASP A 605 2.67 18.16 -18.14
CA ASP A 605 1.32 17.84 -18.63
C ASP A 605 0.33 17.74 -17.47
N PHE A 606 0.78 17.23 -16.32
CA PHE A 606 -0.02 17.20 -15.10
C PHE A 606 -0.44 18.61 -14.69
N TRP A 607 0.53 19.52 -14.58
CA TRP A 607 0.27 20.91 -14.20
C TRP A 607 -0.47 21.69 -15.28
N TYR A 608 -0.25 21.40 -16.56
CA TYR A 608 -1.03 22.00 -17.65
C TYR A 608 -2.53 21.71 -17.47
N ASP A 609 -2.92 20.48 -17.14
CA ASP A 609 -4.32 20.15 -16.86
C ASP A 609 -4.88 20.91 -15.66
N PHE A 610 -4.06 21.13 -14.61
CA PHE A 610 -4.44 21.97 -13.47
C PHE A 610 -4.55 23.45 -13.83
N GLU A 611 -3.65 23.99 -14.64
CA GLU A 611 -3.71 25.38 -15.07
C GLU A 611 -4.97 25.65 -15.89
N VAL A 612 -5.33 24.76 -16.81
CA VAL A 612 -6.54 24.93 -17.62
C VAL A 612 -7.79 24.68 -16.77
N ASN A 613 -7.89 23.51 -16.13
CA ASN A 613 -9.13 23.08 -15.49
C ASN A 613 -9.35 23.76 -14.13
N VAL A 614 -8.31 24.07 -13.36
CA VAL A 614 -8.43 24.64 -12.02
C VAL A 614 -8.19 26.14 -12.06
N LYS A 615 -6.97 26.59 -12.42
CA LYS A 615 -6.63 28.02 -12.42
C LYS A 615 -7.54 28.80 -13.35
N GLY A 616 -7.73 28.35 -14.59
CA GLY A 616 -8.56 29.09 -15.54
C GLY A 616 -10.04 29.16 -15.15
N THR A 617 -10.58 28.08 -14.58
CA THR A 617 -11.95 28.07 -14.04
C THR A 617 -12.09 29.03 -12.85
N LEU A 618 -11.11 29.05 -11.95
CA LEU A 618 -11.08 29.96 -10.82
C LEU A 618 -11.05 31.43 -11.28
N LEU A 619 -10.18 31.77 -12.23
CA LEU A 619 -10.05 33.15 -12.73
C LEU A 619 -11.34 33.64 -13.40
N MET A 620 -11.93 32.84 -14.28
CA MET A 620 -13.22 33.15 -14.90
C MET A 620 -14.32 33.33 -13.86
N THR A 621 -14.37 32.45 -12.86
CA THR A 621 -15.34 32.52 -11.76
C THR A 621 -15.17 33.80 -10.94
N GLN A 622 -13.94 34.16 -10.56
CA GLN A 622 -13.67 35.35 -9.76
C GLN A 622 -14.10 36.64 -10.47
N GLU A 623 -13.77 36.80 -11.74
CA GLU A 623 -14.18 37.99 -12.50
C GLU A 623 -15.69 38.01 -12.78
N PHE A 624 -16.33 36.84 -12.95
CA PHE A 624 -17.78 36.77 -13.02
C PHE A 624 -18.45 37.24 -11.74
N LEU A 625 -17.99 36.77 -10.57
CA LEU A 625 -18.51 37.19 -9.28
C LEU A 625 -18.35 38.71 -9.07
N LYS A 626 -17.20 39.28 -9.46
CA LYS A 626 -16.99 40.75 -9.44
C LYS A 626 -17.92 41.50 -10.40
N LEU A 627 -18.23 40.94 -11.56
CA LEU A 627 -19.12 41.54 -12.55
C LEU A 627 -20.58 41.57 -12.06
N VAL A 628 -21.06 40.48 -11.44
CA VAL A 628 -22.45 40.36 -11.00
C VAL A 628 -22.71 41.01 -9.64
N GLY A 629 -21.68 41.11 -8.79
CA GLY A 629 -21.77 41.68 -7.44
C GLY A 629 -22.59 40.80 -6.47
N GLU A 630 -22.95 41.37 -5.32
CA GLU A 630 -23.55 40.62 -4.21
C GLU A 630 -25.08 40.48 -4.30
N SER A 631 -25.75 41.26 -5.15
CA SER A 631 -27.22 41.37 -5.16
C SER A 631 -27.88 40.71 -6.36
N LYS A 632 -27.19 40.61 -7.50
CA LYS A 632 -27.79 40.07 -8.73
C LYS A 632 -27.81 38.53 -8.69
N PRO A 633 -28.97 37.88 -8.89
CA PRO A 633 -29.02 36.43 -9.06
C PRO A 633 -28.31 35.99 -10.35
N ALA A 634 -27.43 34.99 -10.24
CA ALA A 634 -26.73 34.42 -11.39
C ALA A 634 -26.38 32.95 -11.18
N THR A 635 -26.04 32.25 -12.27
CA THR A 635 -25.71 30.82 -12.25
C THR A 635 -24.30 30.58 -12.77
N ILE A 636 -23.55 29.71 -12.09
CA ILE A 636 -22.26 29.19 -12.57
C ILE A 636 -22.38 27.69 -12.74
N ILE A 637 -22.09 27.19 -13.93
CA ILE A 637 -22.11 25.77 -14.25
C ILE A 637 -20.67 25.37 -14.59
N ASN A 638 -20.06 24.58 -13.70
CA ASN A 638 -18.74 24.03 -13.92
C ASN A 638 -18.87 22.67 -14.59
N ILE A 639 -18.37 22.54 -15.82
CA ILE A 639 -18.41 21.26 -16.53
C ILE A 639 -17.29 20.37 -15.98
N THR A 640 -17.70 19.40 -15.18
CA THR A 640 -16.81 18.47 -14.49
C THR A 640 -16.80 17.12 -15.20
N SER A 641 -16.64 16.02 -14.46
CA SER A 641 -16.64 14.67 -15.00
C SER A 641 -16.91 13.67 -13.88
N ALA A 642 -17.52 12.53 -14.21
CA ALA A 642 -17.54 11.38 -13.31
C ALA A 642 -16.13 10.92 -12.92
N ALA A 643 -15.11 11.21 -13.74
CA ALA A 643 -13.70 10.98 -13.41
C ALA A 643 -13.20 11.79 -12.20
N GLY A 644 -13.93 12.83 -11.75
CA GLY A 644 -13.61 13.58 -10.53
C GLY A 644 -14.00 12.85 -9.25
N ILE A 645 -14.96 11.92 -9.31
CA ILE A 645 -15.48 11.17 -8.15
C ILE A 645 -15.21 9.65 -8.26
N MET A 646 -14.60 9.22 -9.37
CA MET A 646 -14.19 7.85 -9.63
C MET A 646 -12.68 7.78 -9.82
N ILE A 647 -12.07 6.66 -9.41
CA ILE A 647 -10.65 6.40 -9.67
C ILE A 647 -10.52 5.65 -10.99
N ILE A 648 -10.10 6.37 -12.03
CA ILE A 648 -9.82 5.82 -13.36
C ILE A 648 -8.30 5.79 -13.55
N PRO A 649 -7.68 4.61 -13.79
CA PRO A 649 -6.27 4.53 -14.10
C PRO A 649 -5.90 5.42 -15.29
N ASN A 650 -4.68 5.95 -15.26
CA ASN A 650 -4.10 6.74 -16.36
C ASN A 650 -4.80 8.09 -16.62
N THR A 651 -5.63 8.59 -15.71
CA THR A 651 -6.28 9.91 -15.82
C THR A 651 -5.99 10.79 -14.60
N SER A 652 -4.90 10.56 -13.85
CA SER A 652 -4.66 11.20 -12.55
C SER A 652 -4.73 12.73 -12.58
N SER A 653 -4.07 13.39 -13.54
CA SER A 653 -4.12 14.86 -13.69
C SER A 653 -5.54 15.36 -13.95
N TYR A 654 -6.23 14.73 -14.90
CA TYR A 654 -7.60 15.05 -15.27
C TYR A 654 -8.57 14.83 -14.10
N SER A 655 -8.59 13.63 -13.52
CA SER A 655 -9.43 13.25 -12.39
C SER A 655 -9.27 14.20 -11.20
N LEU A 656 -8.03 14.46 -10.77
CA LEU A 656 -7.77 15.36 -9.64
C LEU A 656 -8.16 16.81 -9.95
N SER A 657 -7.89 17.29 -11.16
CA SER A 657 -8.30 18.64 -11.57
C SER A 657 -9.83 18.80 -11.62
N LYS A 658 -10.57 17.75 -12.01
CA LYS A 658 -12.04 17.74 -12.01
C LYS A 658 -12.63 17.64 -10.61
N LEU A 659 -12.01 16.86 -9.71
CA LEU A 659 -12.39 16.86 -8.28
C LEU A 659 -12.28 18.26 -7.66
N LEU A 660 -11.20 18.99 -7.97
CA LEU A 660 -11.03 20.35 -7.48
C LEU A 660 -12.10 21.31 -7.99
N GLN A 661 -12.51 21.18 -9.27
CA GLN A 661 -13.65 21.97 -9.79
C GLN A 661 -14.96 21.67 -9.03
N ILE A 662 -15.20 20.41 -8.65
CA ILE A 662 -16.38 20.03 -7.82
C ILE A 662 -16.32 20.70 -6.45
N GLN A 663 -15.14 20.86 -5.85
CA GLN A 663 -14.99 21.56 -4.57
C GLN A 663 -15.09 23.08 -4.70
N ILE A 664 -14.50 23.68 -5.74
CA ILE A 664 -14.50 25.15 -5.94
C ILE A 664 -15.91 25.73 -5.88
N GLN A 665 -16.89 25.07 -6.51
CA GLN A 665 -18.26 25.60 -6.52
C GLN A 665 -18.93 25.59 -5.13
N ARG A 666 -18.51 24.71 -4.22
CA ARG A 666 -19.07 24.65 -2.87
C ARG A 666 -18.72 25.92 -2.13
N PHE A 667 -17.48 26.37 -2.24
CA PHE A 667 -17.04 27.66 -1.74
C PHE A 667 -17.86 28.79 -2.39
N VAL A 668 -17.98 28.80 -3.72
CA VAL A 668 -18.78 29.83 -4.41
C VAL A 668 -20.23 29.87 -3.90
N GLY A 669 -20.89 28.72 -3.82
CA GLY A 669 -22.29 28.62 -3.42
C GLY A 669 -22.54 28.99 -1.95
N VAL A 670 -21.57 28.75 -1.07
CA VAL A 670 -21.64 29.13 0.36
C VAL A 670 -21.32 30.62 0.56
N GLU A 671 -20.31 31.14 -0.15
CA GLU A 671 -19.83 32.52 0.01
C GLU A 671 -20.70 33.55 -0.72
N ASN A 672 -21.46 33.14 -1.73
CA ASN A 672 -22.26 34.03 -2.58
C ASN A 672 -23.72 33.54 -2.65
N PRO A 673 -24.58 33.89 -1.68
CA PRO A 673 -25.97 33.39 -1.62
C PRO A 673 -26.84 33.77 -2.83
N ASN A 674 -26.47 34.81 -3.57
CA ASN A 674 -27.11 35.22 -4.82
C ASN A 674 -26.71 34.33 -6.02
N ILE A 675 -25.73 33.43 -5.86
CA ILE A 675 -25.19 32.61 -6.94
C ILE A 675 -25.60 31.15 -6.75
N SER A 676 -26.08 30.53 -7.83
CA SER A 676 -26.23 29.08 -7.91
C SER A 676 -25.03 28.49 -8.66
N ALA A 677 -24.14 27.79 -7.96
CA ALA A 677 -22.95 27.18 -8.53
C ALA A 677 -23.03 25.64 -8.49
N VAL A 678 -23.00 24.98 -9.65
CA VAL A 678 -23.27 23.54 -9.79
C VAL A 678 -22.21 22.83 -10.64
N ALA A 679 -21.89 21.59 -10.26
CA ALA A 679 -20.91 20.75 -10.97
C ALA A 679 -21.70 19.84 -11.87
N LEU A 680 -21.61 20.05 -13.17
CA LEU A 680 -22.30 19.23 -14.14
C LEU A 680 -21.31 18.24 -14.75
N HIS A 681 -21.50 16.95 -14.51
CA HIS A 681 -20.95 15.92 -15.38
C HIS A 681 -21.83 15.83 -16.63
N PRO A 682 -21.29 16.08 -17.83
CA PRO A 682 -22.09 16.23 -19.05
C PRO A 682 -22.63 14.91 -19.63
N GLY A 683 -22.42 13.77 -18.96
CA GLY A 683 -22.63 12.45 -19.54
C GLY A 683 -21.42 11.98 -20.37
N SER A 684 -21.60 10.86 -21.06
CA SER A 684 -20.61 10.24 -21.95
C SER A 684 -20.85 10.71 -23.39
N VAL A 685 -20.41 11.92 -23.71
CA VAL A 685 -20.56 12.54 -25.04
C VAL A 685 -19.26 12.42 -25.83
N MET A 686 -19.34 12.03 -27.10
CA MET A 686 -18.19 11.96 -27.99
C MET A 686 -17.62 13.35 -28.28
N THR A 687 -16.35 13.58 -27.94
CA THR A 687 -15.65 14.84 -28.22
C THR A 687 -14.17 14.57 -28.57
N GLY A 688 -13.43 15.61 -28.95
CA GLY A 688 -11.98 15.51 -29.16
C GLY A 688 -11.16 15.16 -27.91
N ILE A 689 -11.75 15.17 -26.71
CA ILE A 689 -11.10 14.75 -25.45
C ILE A 689 -11.33 13.24 -25.18
N THR A 690 -12.29 12.61 -25.86
CA THR A 690 -12.66 11.22 -25.62
C THR A 690 -11.49 10.29 -25.95
N LYS A 691 -11.04 9.53 -24.95
CA LYS A 691 -9.98 8.53 -25.13
C LYS A 691 -10.53 7.29 -25.85
N PRO A 692 -9.70 6.55 -26.63
CA PRO A 692 -10.15 5.38 -27.39
C PRO A 692 -10.91 4.34 -26.54
N ALA A 693 -10.46 4.09 -25.32
CA ALA A 693 -11.09 3.13 -24.40
C ALA A 693 -12.53 3.50 -23.98
N PHE A 694 -12.93 4.77 -24.14
CA PHE A 694 -14.25 5.26 -23.75
C PHE A 694 -15.20 5.51 -24.93
N VAL A 695 -14.74 5.29 -26.17
CA VAL A 695 -15.53 5.53 -27.39
C VAL A 695 -16.84 4.74 -27.38
N LYS A 696 -16.78 3.46 -26.99
CA LYS A 696 -17.94 2.56 -26.88
C LYS A 696 -19.06 3.10 -26.00
N PHE A 697 -18.73 3.80 -24.92
CA PHE A 697 -19.72 4.31 -23.97
C PHE A 697 -20.21 5.71 -24.35
N SER A 698 -19.55 6.38 -25.31
CA SER A 698 -19.75 7.79 -25.62
C SER A 698 -20.94 8.00 -26.58
N LEU A 699 -22.10 7.48 -26.20
CA LEU A 699 -23.33 7.47 -27.00
C LEU A 699 -24.33 8.57 -26.61
N ASP A 700 -24.03 9.38 -25.59
CA ASP A 700 -24.93 10.44 -25.15
C ASP A 700 -24.90 11.61 -26.15
N THR A 701 -26.04 12.26 -26.34
CA THR A 701 -26.14 13.39 -27.27
C THR A 701 -25.62 14.69 -26.65
N HIS A 702 -25.19 15.62 -27.50
CA HIS A 702 -24.89 16.98 -27.08
C HIS A 702 -26.13 17.68 -26.49
N ALA A 703 -27.33 17.33 -26.95
CA ALA A 703 -28.58 17.92 -26.52
C ALA A 703 -28.89 17.58 -25.04
N LEU A 704 -28.55 16.38 -24.57
CA LEU A 704 -28.65 16.00 -23.15
C LEU A 704 -27.86 16.96 -22.25
N ALA A 705 -26.57 17.15 -22.54
CA ALA A 705 -25.70 18.01 -21.73
C ALA A 705 -26.16 19.48 -21.77
N GLY A 706 -26.54 19.97 -22.95
CA GLY A 706 -27.01 21.34 -23.12
C GLY A 706 -28.35 21.59 -22.42
N GLY A 707 -29.28 20.64 -22.49
CA GLY A 707 -30.57 20.69 -21.82
C GLY A 707 -30.44 20.67 -20.29
N ALA A 708 -29.59 19.81 -19.74
CA ALA A 708 -29.30 19.79 -18.31
C ALA A 708 -28.73 21.14 -17.82
N ALA A 709 -27.82 21.75 -18.59
CA ALA A 709 -27.29 23.08 -18.27
C ALA A 709 -28.37 24.18 -18.33
N LEU A 710 -29.32 24.11 -19.26
CA LEU A 710 -30.47 25.04 -19.30
C LEU A 710 -31.33 24.92 -18.04
N TRP A 711 -31.65 23.69 -17.63
CA TRP A 711 -32.44 23.47 -16.42
C TRP A 711 -31.73 24.02 -15.17
N LEU A 712 -30.41 23.80 -15.06
CA LEU A 712 -29.59 24.36 -13.98
C LEU A 712 -29.57 25.90 -13.95
N ALA A 713 -29.84 26.56 -15.07
CA ALA A 713 -29.97 28.02 -15.16
C ALA A 713 -31.37 28.54 -14.77
N THR A 714 -32.24 27.69 -14.23
CA THR A 714 -33.59 28.08 -13.78
C THR A 714 -33.70 28.16 -12.26
N GLU A 715 -34.72 28.89 -11.79
CA GLU A 715 -35.05 28.99 -10.35
C GLU A 715 -35.32 27.62 -9.70
N LYS A 716 -35.91 26.67 -10.46
CA LYS A 716 -36.24 25.33 -9.97
C LYS A 716 -35.01 24.52 -9.57
N ALA A 717 -33.84 24.84 -10.15
CA ALA A 717 -32.61 24.13 -9.88
C ALA A 717 -31.81 24.73 -8.71
N LYS A 718 -32.28 25.79 -8.04
CA LYS A 718 -31.50 26.47 -6.98
C LYS A 718 -31.08 25.56 -5.83
N PHE A 719 -31.87 24.53 -5.51
CA PHE A 719 -31.51 23.55 -4.48
C PHE A 719 -30.24 22.75 -4.84
N MET A 720 -29.84 22.73 -6.10
CA MET A 720 -28.58 22.12 -6.57
C MET A 720 -27.35 22.98 -6.31
N ASN A 721 -27.48 24.19 -5.73
CA ASN A 721 -26.34 25.03 -5.38
C ASN A 721 -25.32 24.26 -4.50
N GLY A 722 -24.05 24.30 -4.89
CA GLY A 722 -22.96 23.57 -4.25
C GLY A 722 -22.92 22.07 -4.53
N ARG A 723 -23.77 21.52 -5.41
CA ARG A 723 -23.91 20.07 -5.63
C ARG A 723 -23.38 19.58 -6.98
N TYR A 724 -23.09 18.28 -7.04
CA TYR A 724 -22.75 17.54 -8.25
C TYR A 724 -24.00 16.96 -8.92
N MET A 725 -24.08 17.03 -10.24
CA MET A 725 -25.16 16.49 -11.05
C MET A 725 -24.61 15.76 -12.28
N GLY A 726 -25.10 14.54 -12.54
CA GLY A 726 -24.94 13.89 -13.84
C GLY A 726 -26.03 14.33 -14.81
N ALA A 727 -25.68 14.70 -16.06
CA ALA A 727 -26.65 15.11 -17.08
C ALA A 727 -27.64 13.99 -17.44
N ASN A 728 -27.25 12.73 -17.29
CA ASN A 728 -28.13 11.58 -17.51
C ASN A 728 -29.29 11.49 -16.52
N TRP A 729 -29.20 12.17 -15.38
CA TRP A 729 -30.22 12.08 -14.34
C TRP A 729 -31.49 12.83 -14.71
N SER A 730 -32.65 12.27 -14.36
CA SER A 730 -33.96 12.88 -14.56
C SER A 730 -34.14 14.09 -13.64
N VAL A 731 -34.30 15.28 -14.21
CA VAL A 731 -34.54 16.50 -13.42
C VAL A 731 -35.88 16.46 -12.68
N ASP A 732 -36.86 15.75 -13.23
CA ASP A 732 -38.16 15.56 -12.58
C ASP A 732 -38.01 14.73 -11.30
N ASP A 733 -37.26 13.63 -11.36
CA ASP A 733 -36.96 12.80 -10.21
C ASP A 733 -36.10 13.55 -9.16
N LEU A 734 -35.20 14.43 -9.60
CA LEU A 734 -34.40 15.28 -8.69
C LEU A 734 -35.30 16.28 -7.95
N MET A 735 -36.26 16.90 -8.64
CA MET A 735 -37.23 17.81 -8.02
C MET A 735 -38.15 17.08 -7.04
N GLU A 736 -38.63 15.88 -7.38
CA GLU A 736 -39.40 15.04 -6.45
C GLU A 736 -38.63 14.69 -5.17
N ARG A 737 -37.29 14.64 -5.26
CA ARG A 737 -36.38 14.33 -4.14
C ARG A 737 -35.70 15.56 -3.56
N GLU A 738 -36.12 16.77 -3.90
CA GLU A 738 -35.46 18.02 -3.48
C GLU A 738 -35.26 18.06 -1.96
N LYS A 739 -36.33 17.80 -1.20
CA LYS A 739 -36.27 17.81 0.27
C LYS A 739 -35.25 16.80 0.82
N GLU A 740 -35.24 15.59 0.29
CA GLU A 740 -34.27 14.54 0.69
C GLU A 740 -32.83 14.98 0.39
N ILE A 741 -32.60 15.54 -0.80
CA ILE A 741 -31.28 16.00 -1.26
C ILE A 741 -30.77 17.16 -0.41
N VAL A 742 -31.65 18.10 -0.06
CA VAL A 742 -31.31 19.28 0.74
C VAL A 742 -31.07 18.89 2.21
N ASP A 743 -32.05 18.26 2.85
CA ASP A 743 -32.00 17.91 4.28
C ASP A 743 -30.88 16.91 4.57
N GLY A 744 -30.61 16.00 3.63
CA GLY A 744 -29.57 14.98 3.75
C GLY A 744 -28.16 15.43 3.34
N GLY A 745 -27.98 16.67 2.86
CA GLY A 745 -26.69 17.14 2.35
C GLY A 745 -26.15 16.33 1.17
N LEU A 746 -27.04 15.70 0.38
CA LEU A 746 -26.63 14.78 -0.68
C LEU A 746 -25.99 15.52 -1.86
N LEU A 747 -25.24 14.75 -2.65
CA LEU A 747 -24.56 15.22 -3.88
C LEU A 747 -23.48 16.28 -3.63
N GLN A 748 -22.93 16.30 -2.41
CA GLN A 748 -21.77 17.11 -2.04
C GLN A 748 -20.60 16.19 -1.68
N GLU A 749 -19.39 16.61 -2.03
CA GLU A 749 -18.17 15.87 -1.73
C GLU A 749 -17.69 16.17 -0.31
N GLU A 750 -18.05 15.30 0.63
CA GLU A 750 -17.68 15.41 2.03
C GLU A 750 -16.90 14.19 2.50
N LEU A 751 -16.02 14.40 3.48
CA LEU A 751 -15.39 13.29 4.17
C LEU A 751 -16.48 12.54 4.95
N LYS A 752 -16.81 11.32 4.55
CA LYS A 752 -17.81 10.50 5.22
C LYS A 752 -17.19 9.79 6.42
N GLY A 753 -17.64 10.14 7.61
CA GLY A 753 -17.21 9.53 8.87
C GLY A 753 -18.00 10.09 10.04
N SER A 754 -17.96 9.39 11.17
CA SER A 754 -18.30 10.04 12.43
C SER A 754 -17.09 10.90 12.80
N PHE A 755 -17.31 12.15 13.20
CA PHE A 755 -16.25 13.08 13.58
C PHE A 755 -16.53 13.64 14.97
N GLY A 756 -15.46 14.04 15.66
CA GLY A 756 -15.54 14.51 17.04
C GLY A 756 -15.46 13.40 18.08
N LYS A 757 -15.23 13.79 19.33
CA LYS A 757 -14.95 12.89 20.46
C LYS A 757 -16.16 12.02 20.85
N SER A 758 -17.37 12.55 20.67
CA SER A 758 -18.65 11.92 21.03
C SER A 758 -18.93 10.61 20.29
N GLN A 759 -18.28 10.37 19.14
CA GLN A 759 -18.42 9.09 18.43
C GLN A 759 -17.80 7.91 19.18
N PHE A 760 -16.89 8.20 20.12
CA PHE A 760 -16.17 7.22 20.94
C PHE A 760 -16.73 7.14 22.38
N GLU A 761 -17.70 7.99 22.74
CA GLU A 761 -18.26 8.09 24.10
C GLU A 761 -19.60 7.33 24.24
N ARG A 762 -19.69 6.12 23.66
CA ARG A 762 -20.84 5.21 23.85
C ARG A 762 -20.62 4.17 24.92
#